data_AF-A0A098YRL5-F1
#
_entry.id   AF-A0A098YRL5-F1
#
_cell.length_a   1.000
_cell.length_b   1.000
_cell.length_c   1.000
_cell.angle_alpha   90.00
_cell.angle_beta   90.00
_cell.angle_gamma   90.00
#
_symmetry.space_group_name_H-M   'P 1'
#
loop_
_entity.id
_entity.type
_entity.pdbx_description
1 polymer ?
#
loop_
_entity_poly.entity_id
_entity_poly.type
_entity_poly.pdbx_seq_one_letter_code
_entity_poly.pdbx_strand_id
1 'polypeptide(L)'
;MPPVRVACVGNSITYGTGIANRDNDSYPAQLQAMLGNKYLVGNFGKPGATLLRHGHRPYFKQQEFCDAMAFHADIAVIHLGINDTDPRNWPNYRDEFVTDYLALIDSLRQVNPKVRIILARLSPIAHRHPRFISGTQQWHEQIQASIETVAEISGSELIDFHAPLYPYPFLLPDALHPNVEGAGVMAKVVYGSITGNYGGLHLPAIYTDNMVLQRGVPITIHGIANAGETVKVKLGSLYQTTRANQLGNWQVTFAPQKAERSTTLTVSAGKQKRIFRHVAIGEVWLCSGQSNMAFMMRQAATAQRDIPLSGDEDLRLYDMKPNWEAVDVEWNKSVLDSLNHLQYYRPSSWTVASPDAVRNFSAVAYYFGRMLRDSLQVPVGIICNAVGGSPTESWIDRHTLESRFPAILNNWLHNDFIQPWVRQRAAKNIAQAKGAGVRHPYEPCYLFESGILPLERYTVKGVTWYQGESNAHNIEAHETLFKLLVDSWRQYWNNVSMPFYFVQLSSLNRPSWTWFRDSQRRLMQQIPNTGMAVSSDLGDSLNVHPIHKQAIGERLARWALADTYHRPLMPCGPLFKCAWREAGSKVAVSFNDANKLSTSDGKPVDGFEIAQYDGLFYPAHAEIKGQLVILQSDKVREPRFVRYGWQPYTRANLVNGDGLPASTFRGEVTTQPCISRRE
;
A
#
# COMPACT_ATOMS: atom_id res chain seq x y z
N MET A 1 35.06 -8.52 35.66
CA MET A 1 34.10 -9.62 35.38
C MET A 1 34.39 -10.14 33.99
N PRO A 2 34.32 -11.45 33.73
CA PRO A 2 34.44 -11.98 32.38
C PRO A 2 33.36 -11.36 31.48
N PRO A 3 33.63 -11.16 30.18
CA PRO A 3 32.65 -10.62 29.25
C PRO A 3 31.49 -11.60 29.06
N VAL A 4 30.28 -11.08 28.87
CA VAL A 4 29.10 -11.91 28.52
C VAL A 4 29.29 -12.46 27.10
N ARG A 5 29.24 -13.78 26.96
CA ARG A 5 29.49 -14.46 25.69
C ARG A 5 28.22 -14.55 24.86
N VAL A 6 28.26 -14.02 23.65
CA VAL A 6 27.15 -14.05 22.69
C VAL A 6 27.55 -14.92 21.51
N ALA A 7 26.90 -16.08 21.33
CA ALA A 7 27.10 -16.94 20.17
C ALA A 7 26.10 -16.59 19.07
N CYS A 8 26.59 -16.10 17.93
CA CYS A 8 25.80 -15.98 16.70
C CYS A 8 25.89 -17.28 15.91
N VAL A 9 24.87 -18.13 16.02
CA VAL A 9 24.77 -19.45 15.38
C VAL A 9 23.98 -19.31 14.09
N GLY A 10 24.53 -19.76 12.97
CA GLY A 10 23.79 -19.63 11.71
C GLY A 10 24.47 -20.17 10.47
N ASN A 11 23.99 -19.70 9.33
CA ASN A 11 24.44 -20.13 8.01
C ASN A 11 25.39 -19.11 7.33
N SER A 12 25.42 -19.06 5.99
CA SER A 12 26.20 -18.10 5.19
C SER A 12 25.92 -16.63 5.54
N ILE A 13 24.69 -16.31 5.95
CA ILE A 13 24.30 -14.94 6.32
C ILE A 13 24.96 -14.54 7.65
N THR A 14 25.01 -15.45 8.62
CA THR A 14 25.75 -15.24 9.87
C THR A 14 27.26 -15.22 9.63
N TYR A 15 27.75 -16.08 8.74
CA TYR A 15 29.16 -16.06 8.33
C TYR A 15 29.54 -14.70 7.73
N GLY A 16 28.66 -14.07 6.95
CA GLY A 16 28.94 -12.84 6.20
C GLY A 16 29.37 -13.10 4.76
N THR A 17 28.80 -14.12 4.11
CA THR A 17 29.04 -14.41 2.69
C THR A 17 28.68 -13.19 1.83
N GLY A 18 29.57 -12.82 0.91
CA GLY A 18 29.40 -11.63 0.05
C GLY A 18 29.96 -10.33 0.65
N ILE A 19 30.32 -10.31 1.93
CA ILE A 19 30.95 -9.16 2.59
C ILE A 19 32.47 -9.31 2.54
N ALA A 20 33.15 -8.37 1.89
CA ALA A 20 34.60 -8.45 1.64
C ALA A 20 35.43 -8.48 2.95
N ASN A 21 35.11 -7.60 3.90
CA ASN A 21 35.78 -7.51 5.20
C ASN A 21 34.89 -8.07 6.33
N ARG A 22 34.46 -9.33 6.18
CA ARG A 22 33.50 -9.97 7.10
C ARG A 22 33.91 -9.93 8.59
N ASP A 23 35.20 -9.90 8.88
CA ASP A 23 35.71 -9.88 10.26
C ASP A 23 35.40 -8.56 10.98
N ASN A 24 35.08 -7.49 10.23
CA ASN A 24 34.62 -6.21 10.75
C ASN A 24 33.16 -5.90 10.38
N ASP A 25 32.72 -6.38 9.22
CA ASP A 25 31.48 -5.93 8.58
C ASP A 25 30.36 -6.99 8.56
N SER A 26 30.60 -8.23 9.01
CA SER A 26 29.49 -9.19 9.24
C SER A 26 28.61 -8.72 10.40
N TYR A 27 27.35 -9.18 10.46
CA TYR A 27 26.46 -8.73 11.55
C TYR A 27 27.00 -9.08 12.95
N PRO A 28 27.66 -10.24 13.19
CA PRO A 28 28.26 -10.52 14.50
C PRO A 28 29.42 -9.56 14.83
N ALA A 29 30.23 -9.19 13.84
CA ALA A 29 31.34 -8.24 14.02
C ALA A 29 30.83 -6.82 14.31
N GLN A 30 29.81 -6.36 13.56
CA GLN A 30 29.16 -5.08 13.84
C GLN A 30 28.46 -5.08 15.21
N LEU A 31 27.83 -6.20 15.59
CA LEU A 31 27.23 -6.38 16.92
C LEU A 31 28.29 -6.28 18.03
N GLN A 32 29.47 -6.88 17.85
CA GLN A 32 30.59 -6.76 18.79
C GLN A 32 30.97 -5.29 18.99
N ALA A 33 31.07 -4.51 17.91
CA ALA A 33 31.39 -3.09 17.98
C ALA A 33 30.30 -2.30 18.75
N MET A 34 29.02 -2.63 18.55
CA MET A 34 27.90 -1.98 19.25
C MET A 34 27.84 -2.33 20.75
N LEU A 35 28.09 -3.59 21.12
CA LEU A 35 28.03 -4.06 22.51
C LEU A 35 29.27 -3.67 23.33
N GLY A 36 30.42 -3.51 22.67
CA GLY A 36 31.69 -3.15 23.30
C GLY A 36 32.26 -4.23 24.22
N ASN A 37 33.29 -3.88 24.99
CA ASN A 37 34.15 -4.83 25.71
C ASN A 37 33.49 -5.58 26.87
N LYS A 38 32.23 -5.25 27.22
CA LYS A 38 31.44 -6.01 28.21
C LYS A 38 30.94 -7.35 27.65
N TYR A 39 30.98 -7.50 26.33
CA TYR A 39 30.52 -8.69 25.62
C TYR A 39 31.63 -9.23 24.73
N LEU A 40 31.59 -10.54 24.51
CA LEU A 40 32.39 -11.24 23.53
C LEU A 40 31.44 -11.93 22.56
N VAL A 41 31.42 -11.49 21.30
CA VAL A 41 30.54 -12.02 20.27
C VAL A 41 31.32 -13.01 19.39
N GLY A 42 30.87 -14.26 19.35
CA GLY A 42 31.41 -15.30 18.47
C GLY A 42 30.56 -15.45 17.20
N ASN A 43 31.22 -15.54 16.04
CA ASN A 43 30.57 -15.85 14.77
C ASN A 43 30.70 -17.35 14.46
N PHE A 44 29.60 -18.09 14.60
CA PHE A 44 29.51 -19.53 14.32
C PHE A 44 28.66 -19.81 13.08
N GLY A 45 28.72 -18.91 12.10
CA GLY A 45 28.03 -19.05 10.82
C GLY A 45 28.74 -20.02 9.88
N LYS A 46 28.01 -20.97 9.28
CA LYS A 46 28.55 -21.89 8.27
C LYS A 46 27.83 -21.77 6.93
N PRO A 47 28.51 -21.37 5.84
CA PRO A 47 27.88 -21.27 4.53
C PRO A 47 27.18 -22.55 4.07
N GLY A 48 25.94 -22.43 3.61
CA GLY A 48 25.11 -23.53 3.15
C GLY A 48 24.57 -24.46 4.26
N ALA A 49 24.83 -24.19 5.54
CA ALA A 49 24.36 -25.06 6.61
C ALA A 49 22.83 -25.06 6.73
N THR A 50 22.26 -26.26 6.87
CA THR A 50 20.84 -26.55 7.10
C THR A 50 20.61 -26.79 8.58
N LEU A 51 19.43 -26.44 9.10
CA LEU A 51 19.03 -26.86 10.44
C LEU A 51 18.73 -28.36 10.47
N LEU A 52 18.01 -28.83 9.44
CA LEU A 52 17.58 -30.21 9.33
C LEU A 52 18.78 -31.16 9.39
N ARG A 53 18.71 -32.16 10.28
CA ARG A 53 19.74 -33.18 10.51
C ARG A 53 19.90 -34.13 9.32
N HIS A 54 18.81 -34.33 8.59
CA HIS A 54 18.80 -35.06 7.31
C HIS A 54 18.87 -34.14 6.08
N GLY A 55 19.04 -32.83 6.29
CA GLY A 55 19.31 -31.89 5.20
C GLY A 55 20.65 -32.16 4.50
N HIS A 56 20.85 -31.53 3.34
CA HIS A 56 22.05 -31.76 2.52
C HIS A 56 23.35 -31.25 3.16
N ARG A 57 23.30 -30.36 4.16
CA ARG A 57 24.48 -29.88 4.89
C ARG A 57 24.14 -29.57 6.36
N PRO A 58 23.88 -30.58 7.20
CA PRO A 58 23.39 -30.38 8.56
C PRO A 58 24.37 -29.61 9.43
N TYR A 59 23.90 -28.57 10.13
CA TYR A 59 24.71 -27.75 11.02
C TYR A 59 25.35 -28.58 12.14
N PHE A 60 24.62 -29.56 12.68
CA PHE A 60 25.09 -30.52 13.70
C PHE A 60 26.36 -31.31 13.30
N LYS A 61 26.69 -31.38 12.01
CA LYS A 61 27.88 -32.09 11.49
C LYS A 61 29.03 -31.13 11.12
N GLN A 62 28.89 -29.83 11.39
CA GLN A 62 29.87 -28.82 11.03
C GLN A 62 30.76 -28.48 12.23
N GLN A 63 32.00 -28.03 11.95
CA GLN A 63 32.92 -27.58 12.99
C GLN A 63 32.33 -26.42 13.79
N GLU A 64 31.59 -25.53 13.14
CA GLU A 64 30.96 -24.36 13.76
C GLU A 64 29.96 -24.75 14.87
N PHE A 65 29.30 -25.91 14.78
CA PHE A 65 28.47 -26.43 15.87
C PHE A 65 29.31 -26.82 17.09
N CYS A 66 30.41 -27.55 16.87
CA CYS A 66 31.35 -27.92 17.93
C CYS A 66 31.94 -26.68 18.61
N ASP A 67 32.34 -25.68 17.82
CA ASP A 67 32.91 -24.43 18.32
C ASP A 67 31.88 -23.61 19.11
N ALA A 68 30.63 -23.57 18.66
CA ALA A 68 29.53 -22.90 19.37
C ALA A 68 29.26 -23.55 20.74
N MET A 69 29.34 -24.89 20.83
CA MET A 69 29.25 -25.58 22.12
C MET A 69 30.45 -25.23 23.00
N ALA A 70 31.67 -25.35 22.47
CA ALA A 70 32.91 -25.04 23.19
C ALA A 70 32.99 -23.58 23.67
N PHE A 71 32.24 -22.67 23.05
CA PHE A 71 32.17 -21.27 23.44
C PHE A 71 31.41 -21.05 24.77
N HIS A 72 30.59 -22.00 25.24
CA HIS A 72 29.76 -21.90 26.45
C HIS A 72 29.01 -20.55 26.56
N ALA A 73 28.29 -20.17 25.51
CA ALA A 73 27.65 -18.86 25.43
C ALA A 73 26.69 -18.57 26.59
N ASP A 74 26.61 -17.31 27.01
CA ASP A 74 25.59 -16.81 27.95
C ASP A 74 24.30 -16.42 27.19
N ILE A 75 24.46 -15.99 25.93
CA ILE A 75 23.38 -15.66 25.00
C ILE A 75 23.65 -16.38 23.68
N ALA A 76 22.67 -17.08 23.11
CA ALA A 76 22.76 -17.65 21.77
C ALA A 76 21.70 -17.03 20.85
N VAL A 77 22.15 -16.47 19.73
CA VAL A 77 21.31 -15.90 18.68
C VAL A 77 21.33 -16.88 17.51
N ILE A 78 20.18 -17.47 17.16
CA ILE A 78 20.10 -18.56 16.18
C ILE A 78 19.39 -18.09 14.91
N HIS A 79 20.11 -18.18 13.78
CA HIS A 79 19.62 -17.87 12.43
C HIS A 79 19.91 -19.03 11.48
N LEU A 80 19.14 -20.11 11.63
CA LEU A 80 19.15 -21.30 10.77
C LEU A 80 17.74 -21.54 10.21
N GLY A 81 17.65 -22.14 9.02
CA GLY A 81 16.40 -22.32 8.28
C GLY A 81 16.47 -21.88 6.82
N ILE A 82 17.28 -20.85 6.49
CA ILE A 82 17.36 -20.33 5.11
C ILE A 82 17.74 -21.42 4.09
N ASN A 83 18.76 -22.24 4.37
CA ASN A 83 19.15 -23.31 3.44
C ASN A 83 18.19 -24.49 3.45
N ASP A 84 17.30 -24.57 4.45
CA ASP A 84 16.27 -25.59 4.52
C ASP A 84 15.18 -25.36 3.45
N THR A 85 15.04 -24.14 2.89
CA THR A 85 14.17 -23.85 1.71
C THR A 85 14.70 -24.46 0.39
N ASP A 86 15.70 -25.33 0.44
CA ASP A 86 16.23 -26.03 -0.72
C ASP A 86 15.33 -27.24 -1.07
N PRO A 87 15.05 -27.53 -2.36
CA PRO A 87 14.25 -28.69 -2.77
C PRO A 87 14.80 -30.04 -2.30
N ARG A 88 16.09 -30.15 -1.97
CA ARG A 88 16.69 -31.36 -1.40
C ARG A 88 16.29 -31.58 0.07
N ASN A 89 15.79 -30.54 0.74
CA ASN A 89 15.55 -30.52 2.18
C ASN A 89 14.05 -30.45 2.51
N TRP A 90 13.43 -29.28 2.32
CA TRP A 90 12.09 -29.00 2.87
C TRP A 90 11.03 -30.03 2.46
N PRO A 91 10.91 -30.43 1.18
CA PRO A 91 9.90 -31.40 0.77
C PRO A 91 10.05 -32.77 1.43
N ASN A 92 11.28 -33.14 1.82
CA ASN A 92 11.60 -34.48 2.32
C ASN A 92 11.58 -34.58 3.85
N TYR A 93 11.94 -33.50 4.55
CA TYR A 93 12.26 -33.56 5.99
C TYR A 93 11.61 -32.45 6.83
N ARG A 94 10.70 -31.63 6.28
CA ARG A 94 10.08 -30.51 7.01
C ARG A 94 9.43 -30.89 8.35
N ASP A 95 8.91 -32.11 8.47
CA ASP A 95 8.23 -32.59 9.68
C ASP A 95 9.20 -32.75 10.87
N GLU A 96 10.52 -32.82 10.58
CA GLU A 96 11.59 -32.91 11.58
C GLU A 96 12.08 -31.53 12.05
N PHE A 97 11.70 -30.44 11.36
CA PHE A 97 12.32 -29.12 11.56
C PHE A 97 12.19 -28.61 12.99
N VAL A 98 10.99 -28.72 13.58
CA VAL A 98 10.73 -28.27 14.95
C VAL A 98 11.54 -29.09 15.95
N THR A 99 11.55 -30.42 15.82
CA THR A 99 12.31 -31.31 16.72
C THR A 99 13.81 -31.10 16.61
N ASP A 100 14.32 -30.89 15.40
CA ASP A 100 15.74 -30.62 15.17
C ASP A 100 16.16 -29.26 15.72
N TYR A 101 15.31 -28.24 15.60
CA TYR A 101 15.53 -26.94 16.22
C TYR A 101 15.61 -27.06 17.74
N LEU A 102 14.64 -27.73 18.36
CA LEU A 102 14.62 -27.95 19.81
C LEU A 102 15.88 -28.69 20.26
N ALA A 103 16.35 -29.69 19.51
CA ALA A 103 17.56 -30.41 19.84
C ALA A 103 18.84 -29.55 19.74
N LEU A 104 18.87 -28.52 18.89
CA LEU A 104 19.96 -27.54 18.85
C LEU A 104 19.93 -26.66 20.12
N ILE A 105 18.74 -26.22 20.53
CA ILE A 105 18.52 -25.45 21.76
C ILE A 105 18.96 -26.28 22.98
N ASP A 106 18.57 -27.54 23.04
CA ASP A 106 18.92 -28.46 24.12
C ASP A 106 20.43 -28.71 24.18
N SER A 107 21.12 -28.81 23.04
CA SER A 107 22.58 -28.92 23.00
C SER A 107 23.26 -27.70 23.64
N LEU A 108 22.78 -26.48 23.33
CA LEU A 108 23.29 -25.26 23.95
C LEU A 108 23.04 -25.23 25.47
N ARG A 109 21.83 -25.64 25.89
CA ARG A 109 21.44 -25.70 27.31
C ARG A 109 22.21 -26.79 28.08
N GLN A 110 22.59 -27.88 27.43
CA GLN A 110 23.43 -28.91 28.05
C GLN A 110 24.80 -28.36 28.45
N VAL A 111 25.35 -27.47 27.63
CA VAL A 111 26.66 -26.87 27.84
C VAL A 111 26.62 -25.65 28.77
N ASN A 112 25.52 -24.88 28.73
CA ASN A 112 25.20 -23.84 29.72
C ASN A 112 23.70 -23.82 30.02
N PRO A 113 23.23 -24.40 31.15
CA PRO A 113 21.81 -24.46 31.48
C PRO A 113 21.11 -23.10 31.64
N LYS A 114 21.88 -22.01 31.77
CA LYS A 114 21.37 -20.64 31.92
C LYS A 114 21.44 -19.82 30.63
N VAL A 115 21.82 -20.43 29.51
CA VAL A 115 21.91 -19.73 28.23
C VAL A 115 20.57 -19.07 27.87
N ARG A 116 20.63 -17.78 27.54
CA ARG A 116 19.49 -17.04 26.99
C ARG A 116 19.41 -17.35 25.49
N ILE A 117 18.26 -17.83 25.02
CA ILE A 117 18.06 -18.24 23.63
C ILE A 117 17.22 -17.18 22.91
N ILE A 118 17.76 -16.66 21.81
CA ILE A 118 17.12 -15.70 20.93
C ILE A 118 17.05 -16.31 19.53
N LEU A 119 15.84 -16.62 19.06
CA LEU A 119 15.58 -17.15 17.74
C LEU A 119 15.30 -16.00 16.78
N ALA A 120 15.83 -16.06 15.56
CA ALA A 120 15.53 -15.08 14.53
C ALA A 120 14.58 -15.66 13.48
N ARG A 121 13.47 -14.96 13.20
CA ARG A 121 12.80 -15.12 11.90
C ARG A 121 13.82 -14.86 10.80
N LEU A 122 13.65 -15.57 9.69
CA LEU A 122 14.62 -15.58 8.61
C LEU A 122 14.74 -14.19 7.98
N SER A 123 15.92 -13.85 7.45
CA SER A 123 16.04 -12.71 6.54
C SER A 123 15.24 -12.98 5.26
N PRO A 124 14.89 -11.95 4.47
CA PRO A 124 14.14 -12.16 3.24
C PRO A 124 14.92 -12.96 2.20
N ILE A 125 14.19 -13.72 1.38
CA ILE A 125 14.64 -14.19 0.08
C ILE A 125 13.88 -13.36 -0.95
N ALA A 126 14.56 -12.60 -1.80
CA ALA A 126 13.87 -11.72 -2.76
C ALA A 126 13.42 -12.49 -4.01
N HIS A 127 12.38 -11.97 -4.70
CA HIS A 127 11.83 -12.55 -5.94
C HIS A 127 12.86 -12.85 -7.04
N ARG A 128 14.02 -12.17 -7.04
CA ARG A 128 15.13 -12.38 -7.99
C ARG A 128 15.83 -13.74 -7.80
N HIS A 129 15.58 -14.46 -6.70
CA HIS A 129 16.18 -15.77 -6.46
C HIS A 129 15.65 -16.80 -7.49
N PRO A 130 16.52 -17.60 -8.16
CA PRO A 130 16.10 -18.47 -9.27
C PRO A 130 15.01 -19.50 -8.93
N ARG A 131 14.90 -19.87 -7.66
CA ARG A 131 13.92 -20.86 -7.16
C ARG A 131 12.74 -20.22 -6.43
N PHE A 132 12.63 -18.89 -6.44
CA PHE A 132 11.63 -18.16 -5.66
C PHE A 132 10.22 -18.70 -5.90
N ILE A 133 9.81 -18.74 -7.17
CA ILE A 133 8.48 -19.22 -7.60
C ILE A 133 8.36 -20.75 -7.62
N SER A 134 9.46 -21.50 -7.54
CA SER A 134 9.44 -22.98 -7.59
C SER A 134 9.22 -23.63 -6.22
N GLY A 135 8.88 -22.84 -5.20
CA GLY A 135 8.57 -23.31 -3.85
C GLY A 135 9.36 -22.60 -2.74
N THR A 136 10.51 -21.98 -3.04
CA THR A 136 11.36 -21.34 -2.01
C THR A 136 10.62 -20.27 -1.21
N GLN A 137 9.77 -19.45 -1.85
CA GLN A 137 8.94 -18.47 -1.14
C GLN A 137 8.00 -19.14 -0.12
N GLN A 138 7.25 -20.15 -0.55
CA GLN A 138 6.27 -20.85 0.30
C GLN A 138 6.96 -21.59 1.45
N TRP A 139 8.10 -22.21 1.19
CA TRP A 139 8.86 -22.91 2.23
C TRP A 139 9.51 -21.93 3.20
N HIS A 140 9.92 -20.74 2.74
CA HIS A 140 10.38 -19.68 3.63
C HIS A 140 9.28 -19.27 4.61
N GLU A 141 8.05 -19.05 4.14
CA GLU A 141 6.90 -18.75 4.99
C GLU A 141 6.61 -19.87 6.01
N GLN A 142 6.62 -21.13 5.56
CA GLN A 142 6.40 -22.28 6.44
C GLN A 142 7.50 -22.42 7.50
N ILE A 143 8.77 -22.17 7.14
CA ILE A 143 9.88 -22.20 8.09
C ILE A 143 9.73 -21.09 9.13
N GLN A 144 9.35 -19.88 8.73
CA GLN A 144 9.13 -18.79 9.69
C GLN A 144 8.05 -19.16 10.72
N ALA A 145 6.93 -19.75 10.28
CA ALA A 145 5.89 -20.25 11.18
C ALA A 145 6.42 -21.38 12.11
N SER A 146 7.27 -22.27 11.60
CA SER A 146 7.90 -23.29 12.44
C SER A 146 8.87 -22.68 13.46
N ILE A 147 9.60 -21.61 13.14
CA ILE A 147 10.49 -20.90 14.08
C ILE A 147 9.66 -20.25 15.20
N GLU A 148 8.52 -19.65 14.87
CA GLU A 148 7.59 -19.12 15.88
C GLU A 148 7.09 -20.21 16.82
N THR A 149 6.72 -21.36 16.26
CA THR A 149 6.31 -22.55 17.04
C THR A 149 7.43 -23.02 17.97
N VAL A 150 8.68 -23.07 17.49
CA VAL A 150 9.84 -23.43 18.32
C VAL A 150 10.07 -22.41 19.43
N ALA A 151 9.93 -21.11 19.15
CA ALA A 151 10.07 -20.06 20.17
C ALA A 151 9.05 -20.25 21.29
N GLU A 152 7.78 -20.49 20.92
CA GLU A 152 6.69 -20.75 21.88
C GLU A 152 6.95 -22.00 22.73
N ILE A 153 7.24 -23.15 22.11
CA ILE A 153 7.48 -24.43 22.82
C ILE A 153 8.69 -24.34 23.76
N SER A 154 9.77 -23.71 23.31
CA SER A 154 11.02 -23.65 24.06
C SER A 154 11.08 -22.53 25.10
N GLY A 155 10.09 -21.63 25.11
CA GLY A 155 10.10 -20.40 25.90
C GLY A 155 11.22 -19.43 25.51
N SER A 156 11.69 -19.50 24.27
CA SER A 156 12.80 -18.67 23.77
C SER A 156 12.29 -17.32 23.26
N GLU A 157 13.17 -16.33 23.24
CA GLU A 157 12.86 -15.03 22.65
C GLU A 157 12.85 -15.11 21.12
N LEU A 158 12.06 -14.24 20.48
CA LEU A 158 11.95 -14.16 19.03
C LEU A 158 12.26 -12.75 18.54
N ILE A 159 13.22 -12.63 17.63
CA ILE A 159 13.54 -11.42 16.88
C ILE A 159 13.23 -11.59 15.39
N ASP A 160 13.25 -10.49 14.63
CA ASP A 160 12.84 -10.47 13.23
C ASP A 160 13.91 -9.86 12.32
N PHE A 161 14.56 -10.69 11.49
CA PHE A 161 15.44 -10.22 10.43
C PHE A 161 14.72 -9.99 9.11
N HIS A 162 13.46 -10.41 8.97
CA HIS A 162 12.68 -10.25 7.76
C HIS A 162 12.22 -8.80 7.59
N ALA A 163 11.37 -8.33 8.52
CA ALA A 163 10.67 -7.06 8.43
C ALA A 163 11.57 -5.84 8.15
N PRO A 164 12.72 -5.65 8.83
CA PRO A 164 13.54 -4.47 8.62
C PRO A 164 14.36 -4.50 7.31
N LEU A 165 14.51 -5.67 6.67
CA LEU A 165 15.22 -5.81 5.40
C LEU A 165 14.27 -5.88 4.19
N TYR A 166 13.02 -6.33 4.40
CA TYR A 166 12.09 -6.65 3.32
C TYR A 166 11.78 -5.50 2.36
N PRO A 167 11.60 -4.24 2.81
CA PRO A 167 11.38 -3.10 1.92
C PRO A 167 12.61 -2.67 1.09
N TYR A 168 13.79 -3.24 1.38
CA TYR A 168 15.08 -2.77 0.89
C TYR A 168 15.81 -3.87 0.09
N PRO A 169 15.31 -4.25 -1.10
CA PRO A 169 15.90 -5.34 -1.89
C PRO A 169 17.34 -5.05 -2.35
N PHE A 170 17.80 -3.79 -2.31
CA PHE A 170 19.19 -3.42 -2.61
C PHE A 170 20.18 -3.88 -1.51
N LEU A 171 19.69 -4.11 -0.28
CA LEU A 171 20.48 -4.69 0.81
C LEU A 171 20.79 -6.17 0.57
N LEU A 172 20.11 -6.82 -0.36
CA LEU A 172 20.27 -8.23 -0.73
C LEU A 172 20.77 -8.33 -2.19
N PRO A 173 22.02 -7.98 -2.51
CA PRO A 173 22.52 -7.86 -3.88
C PRO A 173 22.27 -9.11 -4.75
N ASP A 174 22.38 -10.30 -4.16
CA ASP A 174 22.16 -11.61 -4.81
C ASP A 174 20.80 -12.26 -4.47
N ALA A 175 19.86 -11.46 -3.96
CA ALA A 175 18.54 -11.88 -3.49
C ALA A 175 18.51 -12.71 -2.19
N LEU A 176 19.66 -12.91 -1.53
CA LEU A 176 19.74 -13.77 -0.34
C LEU A 176 20.63 -13.19 0.78
N HIS A 177 21.85 -12.78 0.44
CA HIS A 177 22.86 -12.37 1.41
C HIS A 177 22.83 -10.85 1.63
N PRO A 178 22.72 -10.38 2.88
CA PRO A 178 22.87 -8.97 3.21
C PRO A 178 24.24 -8.41 2.82
N ASN A 179 24.27 -7.20 2.27
CA ASN A 179 25.49 -6.40 2.16
C ASN A 179 25.89 -5.84 3.55
N VAL A 180 26.96 -5.04 3.61
CA VAL A 180 27.47 -4.46 4.88
C VAL A 180 26.37 -3.68 5.63
N GLU A 181 25.55 -2.91 4.92
CA GLU A 181 24.47 -2.14 5.54
C GLU A 181 23.35 -3.04 6.05
N GLY A 182 22.93 -4.03 5.28
CA GLY A 182 21.94 -5.02 5.69
C GLY A 182 22.39 -5.86 6.90
N ALA A 183 23.67 -6.21 6.95
CA ALA A 183 24.28 -6.82 8.13
C ALA A 183 24.24 -5.88 9.35
N GLY A 184 24.43 -4.58 9.16
CA GLY A 184 24.27 -3.58 10.21
C GLY A 184 22.84 -3.45 10.72
N VAL A 185 21.84 -3.57 9.84
CA VAL A 185 20.42 -3.65 10.22
C VAL A 185 20.17 -4.87 11.12
N MET A 186 20.65 -6.05 10.73
CA MET A 186 20.55 -7.26 11.57
C MET A 186 21.26 -7.09 12.92
N ALA A 187 22.46 -6.51 12.93
CA ALA A 187 23.21 -6.25 14.17
C ALA A 187 22.42 -5.33 15.12
N LYS A 188 21.74 -4.30 14.62
CA LYS A 188 20.88 -3.42 15.43
C LYS A 188 19.68 -4.16 16.04
N VAL A 189 19.05 -5.08 15.29
CA VAL A 189 17.95 -5.91 15.80
C VAL A 189 18.43 -6.75 16.99
N VAL A 190 19.57 -7.43 16.85
CA VAL A 190 20.15 -8.25 17.93
C VAL A 190 20.58 -7.37 19.10
N TYR A 191 21.23 -6.23 18.83
CA TYR A 191 21.66 -5.28 19.87
C TYR A 191 20.48 -4.83 20.72
N GLY A 192 19.36 -4.43 20.10
CA GLY A 192 18.15 -4.01 20.80
C GLY A 192 17.59 -5.11 21.68
N SER A 193 17.51 -6.35 21.16
CA SER A 193 17.04 -7.50 21.94
C SER A 193 17.95 -7.83 23.13
N ILE A 194 19.27 -7.80 22.95
CA ILE A 194 20.22 -8.11 24.03
C ILE A 194 20.17 -7.03 25.12
N THR A 195 20.17 -5.76 24.73
CA THR A 195 20.36 -4.64 25.66
C THR A 195 19.05 -4.04 26.19
N GLY A 196 17.93 -4.31 25.52
CA GLY A 196 16.65 -3.61 25.73
C GLY A 196 16.68 -2.15 25.26
N ASN A 197 17.76 -1.67 24.64
CA ASN A 197 17.91 -0.29 24.21
C ASN A 197 17.46 -0.13 22.76
N TYR A 198 16.36 0.58 22.57
CA TYR A 198 15.75 0.88 21.27
C TYR A 198 15.83 2.37 20.92
N GLY A 199 16.69 3.14 21.59
CA GLY A 199 16.85 4.59 21.37
C GLY A 199 15.89 5.46 22.19
N GLY A 200 15.10 4.85 23.08
CA GLY A 200 14.07 5.54 23.86
C GLY A 200 12.78 5.74 23.07
N LEU A 201 12.02 6.78 23.43
CA LEU A 201 10.67 7.05 22.93
C LEU A 201 10.68 7.61 21.49
N HIS A 202 10.22 6.78 20.56
CA HIS A 202 9.96 7.12 19.16
C HIS A 202 8.47 6.88 18.83
N LEU A 203 7.90 7.81 18.06
CA LEU A 203 6.53 7.76 17.56
C LEU A 203 6.55 7.86 16.04
N PRO A 204 5.53 7.34 15.34
CA PRO A 204 5.45 7.44 13.88
C PRO A 204 5.46 8.89 13.41
N ALA A 205 6.06 9.17 12.26
CA ALA A 205 6.28 10.53 11.78
C ALA A 205 4.98 11.33 11.52
N ILE A 206 3.86 10.64 11.27
CA ILE A 206 2.54 11.25 11.07
C ILE A 206 1.98 11.90 12.34
N TYR A 207 2.50 11.57 13.53
CA TYR A 207 2.08 12.20 14.78
C TYR A 207 2.76 13.56 14.90
N THR A 208 2.00 14.62 14.63
CA THR A 208 2.43 16.01 14.77
C THR A 208 1.34 16.85 15.44
N ASP A 209 1.66 18.10 15.76
CA ASP A 209 0.63 19.09 16.09
C ASP A 209 -0.40 19.17 14.96
N ASN A 210 -1.65 19.55 15.29
CA ASN A 210 -2.79 19.63 14.38
C ASN A 210 -3.28 18.30 13.79
N MET A 211 -2.78 17.14 14.20
CA MET A 211 -3.26 15.87 13.64
C MET A 211 -4.75 15.61 13.92
N VAL A 212 -5.37 14.76 13.09
CA VAL A 212 -6.75 14.30 13.26
C VAL A 212 -6.75 12.80 13.49
N LEU A 213 -7.27 12.34 14.63
CA LEU A 213 -7.45 10.92 14.95
C LEU A 213 -8.86 10.47 14.54
N GLN A 214 -8.99 9.25 14.03
CA GLN A 214 -10.29 8.73 13.56
C GLN A 214 -11.28 8.51 14.71
N ARG A 215 -12.45 9.14 14.62
CA ARG A 215 -13.55 9.01 15.59
C ARG A 215 -14.39 7.75 15.35
N GLY A 216 -15.19 7.36 16.35
CA GLY A 216 -16.18 6.29 16.21
C GLY A 216 -15.61 4.88 16.14
N VAL A 217 -14.30 4.72 16.28
CA VAL A 217 -13.58 3.45 16.37
C VAL A 217 -12.53 3.55 17.49
N PRO A 218 -12.01 2.42 18.02
CA PRO A 218 -10.94 2.47 19.01
C PRO A 218 -9.73 3.25 18.49
N ILE A 219 -9.20 4.15 19.31
CA ILE A 219 -8.03 4.97 18.95
C ILE A 219 -6.78 4.30 19.50
N THR A 220 -5.93 3.80 18.61
CA THR A 220 -4.65 3.18 18.98
C THR A 220 -3.51 4.17 18.81
N ILE A 221 -2.74 4.36 19.88
CA ILE A 221 -1.50 5.12 19.89
C ILE A 221 -0.35 4.13 20.14
N HIS A 222 0.67 4.15 19.30
CA HIS A 222 1.76 3.18 19.34
C HIS A 222 3.10 3.81 19.00
N GLY A 223 4.18 3.08 19.26
CA GLY A 223 5.55 3.47 18.91
C GLY A 223 6.58 2.53 19.50
N ILE A 224 7.81 3.03 19.62
CA ILE A 224 8.96 2.33 20.21
C ILE A 224 9.40 3.05 21.49
N ALA A 225 9.82 2.28 22.49
CA ALA A 225 10.50 2.73 23.70
C ALA A 225 11.53 1.65 24.13
N ASN A 226 12.37 1.91 25.12
CA ASN A 226 13.28 0.86 25.60
C ASN A 226 12.46 -0.26 26.27
N ALA A 227 12.93 -1.50 26.13
CA ALA A 227 12.23 -2.68 26.65
C ALA A 227 11.91 -2.54 28.14
N GLY A 228 10.67 -2.86 28.52
CA GLY A 228 10.20 -2.79 29.90
C GLY A 228 9.87 -1.39 30.42
N GLU A 229 10.20 -0.31 29.69
CA GLU A 229 9.83 1.05 30.07
C GLU A 229 8.31 1.19 30.17
N THR A 230 7.87 1.86 31.24
CA THR A 230 6.45 2.23 31.39
C THR A 230 6.16 3.43 30.50
N VAL A 231 5.25 3.24 29.54
CA VAL A 231 4.79 4.28 28.64
C VAL A 231 3.45 4.80 29.12
N LYS A 232 3.37 6.10 29.37
CA LYS A 232 2.15 6.80 29.81
C LYS A 232 1.61 7.63 28.65
N VAL A 233 0.34 7.45 28.32
CA VAL A 233 -0.33 8.13 27.21
C VAL A 233 -1.55 8.86 27.75
N LYS A 234 -1.62 10.17 27.49
CA LYS A 234 -2.76 11.02 27.84
C LYS A 234 -3.32 11.66 26.59
N LEU A 235 -4.59 11.40 26.29
CA LEU A 235 -5.34 12.04 25.19
C LEU A 235 -6.48 12.85 25.81
N GLY A 236 -6.31 14.17 25.89
CA GLY A 236 -7.26 15.04 26.60
C GLY A 236 -7.37 14.65 28.08
N SER A 237 -8.57 14.28 28.54
CA SER A 237 -8.81 13.75 29.89
C SER A 237 -8.53 12.25 30.02
N LEU A 238 -8.43 11.51 28.91
CA LEU A 238 -8.21 10.07 28.91
C LEU A 238 -6.75 9.75 29.23
N TYR A 239 -6.55 8.67 29.97
CA TYR A 239 -5.24 8.24 30.41
C TYR A 239 -5.12 6.71 30.31
N GLN A 240 -4.02 6.26 29.70
CA GLN A 240 -3.66 4.84 29.63
C GLN A 240 -2.16 4.68 29.92
N THR A 241 -1.80 3.51 30.45
CA THR A 241 -0.41 3.14 30.68
C THR A 241 -0.16 1.75 30.11
N THR A 242 1.00 1.55 29.51
CA THR A 242 1.46 0.24 29.03
C THR A 242 2.95 0.06 29.32
N ARG A 243 3.51 -1.09 28.97
CA ARG A 243 4.96 -1.32 28.96
C ARG A 243 5.41 -1.67 27.55
N ALA A 244 6.56 -1.15 27.14
CA ALA A 244 7.22 -1.64 25.94
C ALA A 244 7.61 -3.11 26.12
N ASN A 245 7.31 -3.92 25.12
CA ASN A 245 7.67 -5.33 25.12
C ASN A 245 9.19 -5.51 24.94
N GLN A 246 9.66 -6.75 24.92
CA GLN A 246 11.09 -7.06 24.77
C GLN A 246 11.68 -6.60 23.43
N LEU A 247 10.82 -6.28 22.45
CA LEU A 247 11.18 -5.73 21.15
C LEU A 247 11.04 -4.19 21.08
N GLY A 248 10.81 -3.54 22.22
CA GLY A 248 10.63 -2.08 22.32
C GLY A 248 9.26 -1.57 21.84
N ASN A 249 8.44 -2.42 21.23
CA ASN A 249 7.12 -2.04 20.75
C ASN A 249 6.16 -1.80 21.91
N TRP A 250 5.36 -0.75 21.83
CA TRP A 250 4.27 -0.47 22.77
C TRP A 250 3.04 0.07 22.04
N GLN A 251 1.87 -0.18 22.61
CA GLN A 251 0.63 0.43 22.17
C GLN A 251 -0.35 0.62 23.34
N VAL A 252 -1.21 1.62 23.23
CA VAL A 252 -2.42 1.77 24.05
C VAL A 252 -3.62 1.94 23.12
N THR A 253 -4.79 1.50 23.58
CA THR A 253 -6.03 1.66 22.84
C THR A 253 -7.05 2.35 23.73
N PHE A 254 -7.58 3.48 23.26
CA PHE A 254 -8.71 4.16 23.89
C PHE A 254 -10.01 3.68 23.27
N ALA A 255 -11.08 3.64 24.08
CA ALA A 255 -12.42 3.36 23.58
C ALA A 255 -12.82 4.39 22.49
N PRO A 256 -13.75 4.06 21.58
CA PRO A 256 -14.23 4.98 20.57
C PRO A 256 -14.62 6.34 21.14
N GLN A 257 -14.09 7.41 20.55
CA GLN A 257 -14.36 8.78 20.97
C GLN A 257 -15.33 9.47 20.01
N LYS A 258 -16.09 10.42 20.56
CA LYS A 258 -16.90 11.37 19.78
C LYS A 258 -16.00 12.41 19.13
N ALA A 259 -16.56 13.21 18.22
CA ALA A 259 -15.81 14.29 17.60
C ALA A 259 -15.37 15.33 18.64
N GLU A 260 -14.13 15.79 18.54
CA GLU A 260 -13.51 16.81 19.39
C GLU A 260 -12.61 17.68 18.51
N ARG A 261 -12.78 19.01 18.56
CA ARG A 261 -12.06 19.93 17.67
C ARG A 261 -10.59 20.10 18.03
N SER A 262 -10.28 20.09 19.33
CA SER A 262 -8.93 20.35 19.80
C SER A 262 -8.71 19.77 21.19
N THR A 263 -7.65 18.98 21.31
CA THR A 263 -7.15 18.40 22.56
C THR A 263 -5.63 18.27 22.52
N THR A 264 -5.04 17.64 23.52
CA THR A 264 -3.60 17.36 23.57
C THR A 264 -3.35 15.86 23.68
N LEU A 265 -2.39 15.34 22.89
CA LEU A 265 -1.80 14.01 23.10
C LEU A 265 -0.44 14.18 23.78
N THR A 266 -0.25 13.56 24.93
CA THR A 266 1.04 13.49 25.63
C THR A 266 1.46 12.04 25.77
N VAL A 267 2.69 11.74 25.35
CA VAL A 267 3.31 10.41 25.49
C VAL A 267 4.62 10.57 26.24
N SER A 268 4.84 9.76 27.27
CA SER A 268 6.11 9.77 28.01
C SER A 268 6.58 8.36 28.34
N ALA A 269 7.89 8.13 28.21
CA ALA A 269 8.58 6.91 28.62
C ALA A 269 9.96 7.29 29.15
N GLY A 270 10.36 6.71 30.29
CA GLY A 270 11.60 7.09 30.98
C GLY A 270 11.66 8.60 31.25
N LYS A 271 12.72 9.26 30.76
CA LYS A 271 12.92 10.72 30.87
C LYS A 271 12.36 11.52 29.69
N GLN A 272 11.87 10.85 28.64
CA GLN A 272 11.41 11.50 27.42
C GLN A 272 9.90 11.75 27.47
N LYS A 273 9.49 12.89 26.91
CA LYS A 273 8.10 13.30 26.80
C LYS A 273 7.87 13.96 25.45
N ARG A 274 6.82 13.54 24.74
CA ARG A 274 6.31 14.15 23.51
C ARG A 274 4.93 14.72 23.80
N ILE A 275 4.68 15.92 23.30
CA ILE A 275 3.40 16.63 23.49
C ILE A 275 2.98 17.13 22.11
N PHE A 276 1.83 16.68 21.65
CA PHE A 276 1.20 17.10 20.40
C PHE A 276 -0.03 17.95 20.74
N ARG A 277 -0.10 19.15 20.17
CA ARG A 277 -1.13 20.16 20.43
C ARG A 277 -2.15 20.20 19.31
N HIS A 278 -3.32 20.74 19.63
CA HIS A 278 -4.43 20.89 18.69
C HIS A 278 -4.82 19.57 18.04
N VAL A 279 -4.79 18.46 18.77
CA VAL A 279 -5.19 17.15 18.24
C VAL A 279 -6.70 17.14 18.09
N ALA A 280 -7.21 16.86 16.90
CA ALA A 280 -8.65 16.66 16.69
C ALA A 280 -9.01 15.17 16.72
N ILE A 281 -10.26 14.89 17.04
CA ILE A 281 -10.89 13.59 16.87
C ILE A 281 -12.01 13.79 15.85
N GLY A 282 -11.89 13.18 14.68
CA GLY A 282 -12.68 13.51 13.49
C GLY A 282 -12.70 12.38 12.46
N GLU A 283 -12.95 12.70 11.20
CA GLU A 283 -12.81 11.74 10.09
C GLU A 283 -11.42 11.86 9.46
N VAL A 284 -10.81 10.74 9.09
CA VAL A 284 -9.50 10.71 8.43
C VAL A 284 -9.61 9.95 7.12
N TRP A 285 -9.19 10.56 6.01
CA TRP A 285 -9.20 9.92 4.69
C TRP A 285 -7.83 9.99 4.03
N LEU A 286 -7.49 8.92 3.30
CA LEU A 286 -6.31 8.87 2.46
C LEU A 286 -6.69 9.11 0.99
N CYS A 287 -6.10 10.12 0.38
CA CYS A 287 -6.25 10.48 -1.03
C CYS A 287 -4.96 10.14 -1.78
N SER A 288 -5.04 9.19 -2.70
CA SER A 288 -3.87 8.62 -3.37
C SER A 288 -4.09 8.39 -4.87
N GLY A 289 -3.04 7.92 -5.55
CA GLY A 289 -3.00 7.69 -6.98
C GLY A 289 -1.93 8.53 -7.64
N GLN A 290 -2.23 9.06 -8.83
CA GLN A 290 -1.24 9.71 -9.68
C GLN A 290 -1.51 11.19 -9.93
N SER A 291 -1.02 11.70 -11.06
CA SER A 291 -0.99 13.11 -11.42
C SER A 291 -2.34 13.84 -11.32
N ASN A 292 -3.45 13.18 -11.64
CA ASN A 292 -4.78 13.78 -11.50
C ASN A 292 -5.23 13.91 -10.03
N MET A 293 -4.81 13.03 -9.12
CA MET A 293 -4.94 13.23 -7.67
C MET A 293 -3.94 14.28 -7.18
N ALA A 294 -2.70 14.29 -7.67
CA ALA A 294 -1.66 15.24 -7.25
C ALA A 294 -1.89 16.67 -7.75
N PHE A 295 -2.81 16.88 -8.69
CA PHE A 295 -3.11 18.16 -9.33
C PHE A 295 -3.48 19.22 -8.28
N MET A 296 -2.75 20.33 -8.26
CA MET A 296 -2.81 21.31 -7.17
C MET A 296 -3.94 22.31 -7.35
N MET A 297 -4.48 22.84 -6.24
CA MET A 297 -5.53 23.86 -6.26
C MET A 297 -5.18 25.10 -7.08
N ARG A 298 -3.93 25.57 -7.04
CA ARG A 298 -3.48 26.70 -7.86
C ARG A 298 -3.61 26.50 -9.38
N GLN A 299 -3.69 25.24 -9.83
CA GLN A 299 -3.84 24.86 -11.23
C GLN A 299 -5.31 24.68 -11.62
N ALA A 300 -6.23 24.64 -10.65
CA ALA A 300 -7.64 24.37 -10.90
C ALA A 300 -8.35 25.59 -11.52
N ALA A 301 -9.37 25.35 -12.35
CA ALA A 301 -10.15 26.41 -12.98
C ALA A 301 -10.75 27.41 -11.97
N THR A 302 -11.02 26.95 -10.74
CA THR A 302 -11.67 27.73 -9.69
C THR A 302 -10.69 28.34 -8.69
N ALA A 303 -9.37 28.22 -8.92
CA ALA A 303 -8.32 28.63 -8.00
C ALA A 303 -8.50 30.07 -7.47
N GLN A 304 -8.76 31.02 -8.36
CA GLN A 304 -8.92 32.44 -8.01
C GLN A 304 -10.11 32.70 -7.07
N ARG A 305 -11.17 31.90 -7.20
CA ARG A 305 -12.38 32.00 -6.36
C ARG A 305 -12.19 31.27 -5.03
N ASP A 306 -11.66 30.05 -5.06
CA ASP A 306 -11.77 29.12 -3.93
C ASP A 306 -10.62 29.24 -2.93
N ILE A 307 -9.39 29.58 -3.37
CA ILE A 307 -8.23 29.68 -2.47
C ILE A 307 -8.41 30.79 -1.42
N PRO A 308 -8.88 32.01 -1.75
CA PRO A 308 -9.10 33.05 -0.73
C PRO A 308 -10.14 32.66 0.34
N LEU A 309 -11.04 31.73 0.01
CA LEU A 309 -12.15 31.29 0.86
C LEU A 309 -11.88 29.95 1.56
N SER A 310 -10.67 29.39 1.43
CA SER A 310 -10.38 28.01 1.86
C SER A 310 -9.94 27.85 3.32
N GLY A 311 -10.07 28.90 4.14
CA GLY A 311 -9.72 28.88 5.55
C GLY A 311 -10.71 28.05 6.37
N ASP A 312 -10.26 26.95 6.96
CA ASP A 312 -11.03 26.12 7.91
C ASP A 312 -10.08 25.40 8.88
N GLU A 313 -10.18 25.70 10.18
CA GLU A 313 -9.33 25.12 11.24
C GLU A 313 -9.62 23.63 11.51
N ASP A 314 -10.80 23.17 11.11
CA ASP A 314 -11.28 21.80 11.29
C ASP A 314 -11.14 20.95 10.02
N LEU A 315 -10.72 21.54 8.89
CA LEU A 315 -10.19 20.80 7.76
C LEU A 315 -8.66 20.80 7.85
N ARG A 316 -8.04 19.62 7.95
CA ARG A 316 -6.60 19.51 8.18
C ARG A 316 -5.92 18.62 7.16
N LEU A 317 -4.75 19.03 6.72
CA LEU A 317 -4.07 18.50 5.55
C LEU A 317 -2.72 17.92 5.97
N TYR A 318 -2.48 16.67 5.59
CA TYR A 318 -1.18 16.02 5.67
C TYR A 318 -0.70 15.72 4.25
N ASP A 319 0.12 16.63 3.72
CA ASP A 319 0.56 16.62 2.32
C ASP A 319 1.94 15.96 2.19
N MET A 320 1.96 14.70 1.75
CA MET A 320 3.18 13.96 1.45
C MET A 320 3.64 14.31 0.04
N LYS A 321 4.55 15.27 -0.07
CA LYS A 321 5.12 15.72 -1.35
C LYS A 321 6.39 14.94 -1.70
N PRO A 322 6.58 14.53 -2.96
CA PRO A 322 7.84 13.94 -3.38
C PRO A 322 8.98 14.97 -3.29
N ASN A 323 10.18 14.51 -2.96
CA ASN A 323 11.42 15.27 -3.11
C ASN A 323 11.74 15.51 -4.59
N TRP A 324 11.44 14.52 -5.44
CA TRP A 324 11.73 14.54 -6.86
C TRP A 324 10.51 14.13 -7.69
N GLU A 325 10.12 14.98 -8.63
CA GLU A 325 9.17 14.58 -9.68
C GLU A 325 9.89 13.75 -10.74
N ALA A 326 9.26 12.67 -11.22
CA ALA A 326 9.78 11.80 -12.28
C ALA A 326 9.68 12.47 -13.66
N VAL A 327 10.36 13.59 -13.83
CA VAL A 327 10.52 14.35 -15.09
C VAL A 327 11.61 13.74 -15.97
N ASP A 328 11.71 14.14 -17.24
CA ASP A 328 12.58 13.49 -18.24
C ASP A 328 14.06 13.86 -18.15
N VAL A 329 14.67 13.56 -17.00
CA VAL A 329 16.06 13.92 -16.69
C VAL A 329 16.80 12.73 -16.10
N GLU A 330 18.13 12.76 -16.14
CA GLU A 330 18.93 11.82 -15.36
C GLU A 330 19.04 12.32 -13.93
N TRP A 331 18.83 11.43 -12.95
CA TRP A 331 19.05 11.75 -11.56
C TRP A 331 20.50 11.46 -11.17
N ASN A 332 21.05 12.35 -10.34
CA ASN A 332 22.38 12.18 -9.81
C ASN A 332 22.42 11.05 -8.76
N LYS A 333 23.62 10.61 -8.39
CA LYS A 333 23.81 9.47 -7.49
C LYS A 333 23.23 9.66 -6.09
N SER A 334 23.20 10.89 -5.53
CA SER A 334 22.64 11.11 -4.19
C SER A 334 21.11 10.98 -4.18
N VAL A 335 20.45 11.32 -5.29
CA VAL A 335 19.01 11.00 -5.46
C VAL A 335 18.81 9.49 -5.48
N LEU A 336 19.59 8.75 -6.29
CA LEU A 336 19.45 7.29 -6.38
C LEU A 336 19.69 6.60 -5.04
N ASP A 337 20.68 7.08 -4.27
CA ASP A 337 20.92 6.63 -2.90
C ASP A 337 19.72 6.90 -1.99
N SER A 338 19.17 8.12 -2.02
CA SER A 338 17.96 8.46 -1.25
C SER A 338 16.77 7.57 -1.61
N LEU A 339 16.62 7.22 -2.89
CA LEU A 339 15.56 6.33 -3.36
C LEU A 339 15.71 4.91 -2.81
N ASN A 340 16.93 4.37 -2.79
CA ASN A 340 17.21 3.06 -2.20
C ASN A 340 16.84 3.01 -0.71
N HIS A 341 17.06 4.12 0.01
CA HIS A 341 16.70 4.26 1.42
C HIS A 341 15.24 4.68 1.66
N LEU A 342 14.38 4.63 0.63
CA LEU A 342 12.96 5.01 0.67
C LEU A 342 12.70 6.48 1.11
N GLN A 343 13.68 7.37 0.93
CA GLN A 343 13.60 8.79 1.29
C GLN A 343 12.98 9.64 0.16
N TYR A 344 11.92 9.11 -0.46
CA TYR A 344 11.29 9.73 -1.62
C TYR A 344 10.41 10.93 -1.26
N TYR A 345 9.69 10.86 -0.14
CA TYR A 345 8.83 11.94 0.31
C TYR A 345 9.58 12.93 1.21
N ARG A 346 9.18 14.20 1.13
CA ARG A 346 9.58 15.23 2.08
C ARG A 346 9.01 14.92 3.47
N PRO A 347 9.69 15.31 4.56
CA PRO A 347 9.06 15.35 5.86
C PRO A 347 7.79 16.20 5.82
N SER A 348 6.69 15.67 6.36
CA SER A 348 5.37 16.31 6.36
C SER A 348 4.86 16.50 7.78
N SER A 349 3.93 17.44 7.96
CA SER A 349 3.21 17.65 9.21
C SER A 349 1.77 18.03 8.91
N TRP A 350 0.89 17.80 9.88
CA TRP A 350 -0.49 18.24 9.78
C TRP A 350 -0.58 19.76 9.86
N THR A 351 -1.32 20.34 8.92
CA THR A 351 -1.59 21.78 8.86
C THR A 351 -3.10 22.01 8.76
N VAL A 352 -3.59 23.12 9.29
CA VAL A 352 -4.97 23.56 9.04
C VAL A 352 -5.12 24.00 7.59
N ALA A 353 -6.33 23.89 7.02
CA ALA A 353 -6.63 24.42 5.71
C ALA A 353 -6.58 25.94 5.77
N SER A 354 -5.53 26.51 5.21
CA SER A 354 -5.36 27.95 4.98
C SER A 354 -5.23 28.21 3.49
N PRO A 355 -5.44 29.45 3.01
CA PRO A 355 -5.20 29.80 1.60
C PRO A 355 -3.83 29.33 1.09
N ASP A 356 -2.77 29.45 1.89
CA ASP A 356 -1.41 29.05 1.50
C ASP A 356 -1.21 27.54 1.47
N ALA A 357 -1.73 26.82 2.47
CA ALA A 357 -1.67 25.35 2.49
C ALA A 357 -2.48 24.76 1.33
N VAL A 358 -3.71 25.22 1.16
CA VAL A 358 -4.65 24.74 0.13
C VAL A 358 -4.12 25.03 -1.27
N ARG A 359 -3.50 26.20 -1.53
CA ARG A 359 -2.94 26.57 -2.85
C ARG A 359 -2.07 25.48 -3.46
N ASN A 360 -1.27 24.78 -2.66
CA ASN A 360 -0.32 23.75 -3.11
C ASN A 360 -0.81 22.31 -2.82
N PHE A 361 -1.97 22.17 -2.16
CA PHE A 361 -2.58 20.87 -1.89
C PHE A 361 -3.34 20.34 -3.11
N SER A 362 -3.61 19.03 -3.12
CA SER A 362 -4.43 18.39 -4.14
C SER A 362 -5.82 19.03 -4.21
N ALA A 363 -6.23 19.44 -5.42
CA ALA A 363 -7.54 20.02 -5.64
C ALA A 363 -8.66 19.00 -5.41
N VAL A 364 -8.52 17.79 -5.94
CA VAL A 364 -9.50 16.71 -5.77
C VAL A 364 -9.66 16.36 -4.28
N ALA A 365 -8.54 16.18 -3.57
CA ALA A 365 -8.55 15.84 -2.15
C ALA A 365 -9.10 16.99 -1.28
N TYR A 366 -8.79 18.25 -1.62
CA TYR A 366 -9.35 19.41 -0.94
C TYR A 366 -10.87 19.48 -1.07
N TYR A 367 -11.42 19.40 -2.29
CA TYR A 367 -12.87 19.47 -2.48
C TYR A 367 -13.60 18.28 -1.86
N PHE A 368 -12.99 17.10 -1.88
CA PHE A 368 -13.48 15.94 -1.15
C PHE A 368 -13.58 16.23 0.36
N GLY A 369 -12.48 16.69 0.97
CA GLY A 369 -12.42 17.02 2.39
C GLY A 369 -13.35 18.16 2.80
N ARG A 370 -13.43 19.22 1.98
CA ARG A 370 -14.32 20.36 2.19
C ARG A 370 -15.78 19.92 2.23
N MET A 371 -16.23 19.11 1.25
CA MET A 371 -17.62 18.65 1.22
C MET A 371 -17.95 17.73 2.42
N LEU A 372 -17.02 16.88 2.86
CA LEU A 372 -17.19 16.10 4.09
C LEU A 372 -17.29 17.00 5.33
N ARG A 373 -16.41 18.01 5.42
CA ARG A 373 -16.36 18.97 6.52
C ARG A 373 -17.67 19.77 6.62
N ASP A 374 -18.17 20.27 5.50
CA ASP A 374 -19.44 20.98 5.39
C ASP A 374 -20.63 20.09 5.75
N SER A 375 -20.63 18.83 5.33
CA SER A 375 -21.77 17.93 5.51
C SER A 375 -21.83 17.26 6.88
N LEU A 376 -20.67 16.95 7.46
CA LEU A 376 -20.58 16.19 8.72
C LEU A 376 -20.46 17.08 9.95
N GLN A 377 -20.05 18.33 9.79
CA GLN A 377 -19.92 19.30 10.89
C GLN A 377 -18.98 18.84 12.03
N VAL A 378 -17.97 18.03 11.68
CA VAL A 378 -16.87 17.56 12.54
C VAL A 378 -15.51 17.84 11.91
N PRO A 379 -14.38 17.74 12.65
CA PRO A 379 -13.05 17.81 12.05
C PRO A 379 -12.83 16.73 10.99
N VAL A 380 -12.12 17.07 9.92
CA VAL A 380 -11.76 16.20 8.81
C VAL A 380 -10.27 16.33 8.52
N GLY A 381 -9.54 15.22 8.59
CA GLY A 381 -8.15 15.11 8.19
C GLY A 381 -8.02 14.44 6.83
N ILE A 382 -7.29 15.06 5.91
CA ILE A 382 -6.99 14.52 4.57
C ILE A 382 -5.49 14.29 4.45
N ILE A 383 -5.11 13.02 4.29
CA ILE A 383 -3.76 12.59 3.95
C ILE A 383 -3.68 12.52 2.42
N CYS A 384 -2.70 13.17 1.79
CA CYS A 384 -2.48 13.08 0.35
C CYS A 384 -1.05 12.64 0.06
N ASN A 385 -0.86 11.53 -0.66
CA ASN A 385 0.46 11.03 -1.04
C ASN A 385 0.65 10.80 -2.55
N ALA A 386 -0.26 11.30 -3.38
CA ALA A 386 -0.28 11.01 -4.81
C ALA A 386 1.00 11.40 -5.56
N VAL A 387 1.41 10.56 -6.53
CA VAL A 387 2.65 10.71 -7.29
C VAL A 387 2.38 10.67 -8.79
N GLY A 388 2.69 11.78 -9.46
CA GLY A 388 2.51 11.93 -10.90
C GLY A 388 3.08 10.76 -11.69
N GLY A 389 2.28 10.19 -12.61
CA GLY A 389 2.72 9.15 -13.52
C GLY A 389 2.88 7.74 -12.94
N SER A 390 2.73 7.56 -11.62
CA SER A 390 2.90 6.25 -10.98
C SER A 390 1.89 5.21 -11.50
N PRO A 391 2.35 3.98 -11.82
CA PRO A 391 1.47 2.90 -12.22
C PRO A 391 0.92 2.15 -10.98
N THR A 392 -0.18 1.41 -11.12
CA THR A 392 -0.88 0.74 -10.01
C THR A 392 0.04 -0.17 -9.17
N GLU A 393 0.90 -0.94 -9.83
CA GLU A 393 1.81 -1.91 -9.21
C GLU A 393 2.84 -1.30 -8.26
N SER A 394 3.15 0.00 -8.39
CA SER A 394 4.04 0.70 -7.45
C SER A 394 3.41 0.88 -6.06
N TRP A 395 2.09 0.77 -5.95
CA TRP A 395 1.30 1.02 -4.74
C TRP A 395 0.81 -0.25 -4.03
N ILE A 396 1.18 -1.43 -4.53
CA ILE A 396 0.77 -2.71 -3.95
C ILE A 396 1.90 -3.21 -3.05
N ASP A 397 1.57 -3.78 -1.89
CA ASP A 397 2.58 -4.38 -1.03
C ASP A 397 3.33 -5.52 -1.73
N ARG A 398 4.59 -5.70 -1.30
CA ARG A 398 5.51 -6.66 -1.89
C ARG A 398 5.05 -8.11 -1.74
N HIS A 399 4.50 -8.48 -0.59
CA HIS A 399 4.06 -9.84 -0.32
C HIS A 399 2.91 -10.24 -1.23
N THR A 400 1.95 -9.34 -1.43
CA THR A 400 0.83 -9.54 -2.37
C THR A 400 1.33 -9.74 -3.80
N LEU A 401 2.27 -8.91 -4.28
CA LEU A 401 2.80 -9.09 -5.64
C LEU A 401 3.65 -10.34 -5.78
N GLU A 402 4.52 -10.64 -4.82
CA GLU A 402 5.35 -11.84 -4.82
C GLU A 402 4.51 -13.12 -4.83
N SER A 403 3.40 -13.16 -4.09
CA SER A 403 2.53 -14.34 -4.00
C SER A 403 1.50 -14.47 -5.13
N ARG A 404 0.92 -13.36 -5.59
CA ARG A 404 -0.26 -13.40 -6.50
C ARG A 404 0.02 -12.92 -7.91
N PHE A 405 1.10 -12.16 -8.15
CA PHE A 405 1.48 -11.73 -9.50
C PHE A 405 3.00 -11.53 -9.69
N PRO A 406 3.85 -12.53 -9.36
CA PRO A 406 5.31 -12.36 -9.32
C PRO A 406 5.94 -11.97 -10.66
N ALA A 407 5.27 -12.29 -11.77
CA ALA A 407 5.75 -11.95 -13.11
C ALA A 407 5.95 -10.44 -13.32
N ILE A 408 5.20 -9.58 -12.62
CA ILE A 408 5.34 -8.13 -12.77
C ILE A 408 6.62 -7.57 -12.14
N LEU A 409 7.17 -8.27 -11.14
CA LEU A 409 8.40 -7.88 -10.44
C LEU A 409 9.64 -8.17 -11.29
N ASN A 410 9.59 -9.24 -12.09
CA ASN A 410 10.72 -9.72 -12.86
C ASN A 410 11.02 -8.81 -14.05
N ASN A 411 12.28 -8.34 -14.11
CA ASN A 411 12.79 -7.53 -15.21
C ASN A 411 11.87 -6.34 -15.55
N TRP A 412 11.37 -5.64 -14.53
CA TRP A 412 10.28 -4.66 -14.65
C TRP A 412 10.56 -3.49 -15.62
N LEU A 413 11.83 -3.14 -15.82
CA LEU A 413 12.24 -2.15 -16.83
C LEU A 413 12.06 -2.64 -18.28
N HIS A 414 11.84 -3.94 -18.47
CA HIS A 414 11.77 -4.58 -19.78
C HIS A 414 10.54 -5.49 -19.99
N ASN A 415 9.77 -5.82 -18.95
CA ASN A 415 8.54 -6.61 -19.13
C ASN A 415 7.38 -5.75 -19.70
N ASP A 416 6.44 -6.41 -20.37
CA ASP A 416 5.34 -5.74 -21.08
C ASP A 416 4.05 -5.61 -20.26
N PHE A 417 4.10 -5.91 -18.96
CA PHE A 417 3.01 -5.54 -18.04
C PHE A 417 3.01 -4.04 -17.75
N ILE A 418 4.19 -3.41 -17.76
CA ILE A 418 4.39 -2.01 -17.41
C ILE A 418 4.49 -1.17 -18.68
N GLN A 419 3.75 -0.06 -18.70
CA GLN A 419 3.60 0.76 -19.90
C GLN A 419 4.97 1.28 -20.40
N PRO A 420 5.23 1.29 -21.72
CA PRO A 420 6.54 1.64 -22.27
C PRO A 420 7.09 2.98 -21.76
N TRP A 421 6.26 4.03 -21.69
CA TRP A 421 6.72 5.34 -21.23
C TRP A 421 7.13 5.34 -19.75
N VAL A 422 6.47 4.54 -18.90
CA VAL A 422 6.79 4.38 -17.48
C VAL A 422 8.18 3.78 -17.33
N ARG A 423 8.45 2.69 -18.07
CA ARG A 423 9.75 2.01 -18.09
C ARG A 423 10.85 2.90 -18.67
N GLN A 424 10.57 3.60 -19.76
CA GLN A 424 11.50 4.54 -20.40
C GLN A 424 11.86 5.71 -19.47
N ARG A 425 10.86 6.29 -18.79
CA ARG A 425 11.08 7.36 -17.82
C ARG A 425 11.94 6.87 -16.66
N ALA A 426 11.62 5.71 -16.10
CA ALA A 426 12.42 5.11 -15.03
C ALA A 426 13.86 4.85 -15.48
N ALA A 427 14.06 4.22 -16.65
CA ALA A 427 15.37 3.95 -17.21
C ALA A 427 16.19 5.23 -17.43
N LYS A 428 15.56 6.32 -17.90
CA LYS A 428 16.21 7.62 -18.04
C LYS A 428 16.59 8.22 -16.69
N ASN A 429 15.67 8.19 -15.72
CA ASN A 429 15.90 8.71 -14.38
C ASN A 429 17.08 8.00 -13.69
N ILE A 430 17.21 6.69 -13.85
CA ILE A 430 18.26 5.90 -13.19
C ILE A 430 19.52 5.67 -14.05
N ALA A 431 19.67 6.35 -15.19
CA ALA A 431 20.76 6.09 -16.14
C ALA A 431 22.18 6.24 -15.54
N GLN A 432 22.34 7.00 -14.45
CA GLN A 432 23.61 7.16 -13.74
C GLN A 432 23.88 6.10 -12.66
N ALA A 433 22.98 5.12 -12.50
CA ALA A 433 23.14 4.02 -11.57
C ALA A 433 24.41 3.20 -11.86
N LYS A 434 25.16 2.86 -10.81
CA LYS A 434 26.24 1.87 -10.88
C LYS A 434 25.81 0.63 -10.08
N GLY A 435 25.81 -0.53 -10.73
CA GLY A 435 25.41 -1.79 -10.11
C GLY A 435 23.91 -2.08 -10.22
N ALA A 436 23.53 -3.28 -9.79
CA ALA A 436 22.13 -3.73 -9.78
C ALA A 436 21.36 -3.14 -8.58
N GLY A 437 20.03 -3.01 -8.72
CA GLY A 437 19.12 -2.80 -7.59
C GLY A 437 18.80 -1.35 -7.23
N VAL A 438 19.05 -0.37 -8.12
CA VAL A 438 18.56 1.00 -7.94
C VAL A 438 17.04 1.04 -8.07
N ARG A 439 16.41 1.70 -7.12
CA ARG A 439 14.96 1.78 -6.97
C ARG A 439 14.37 3.00 -7.68
N HIS A 440 13.08 2.97 -8.01
CA HIS A 440 12.39 4.08 -8.68
C HIS A 440 10.94 4.20 -8.19
N PRO A 441 10.32 5.42 -8.10
CA PRO A 441 8.91 5.58 -7.71
C PRO A 441 7.89 4.89 -8.62
N TYR A 442 8.29 4.44 -9.81
CA TYR A 442 7.43 3.63 -10.71
C TYR A 442 7.71 2.14 -10.64
N GLU A 443 8.74 1.72 -9.90
CA GLU A 443 9.00 0.32 -9.66
C GLU A 443 7.85 -0.30 -8.85
N PRO A 444 7.46 -1.55 -9.13
CA PRO A 444 6.55 -2.28 -8.27
C PRO A 444 6.91 -2.19 -6.78
N CYS A 445 5.88 -2.05 -5.94
CA CYS A 445 5.95 -1.91 -4.48
C CYS A 445 6.54 -0.60 -3.92
N TYR A 446 7.26 0.19 -4.72
CA TYR A 446 8.06 1.30 -4.18
C TYR A 446 7.24 2.35 -3.42
N LEU A 447 6.09 2.76 -3.96
CA LEU A 447 5.24 3.78 -3.36
C LEU A 447 4.38 3.23 -2.22
N PHE A 448 4.12 1.92 -2.20
CA PHE A 448 3.64 1.28 -0.97
C PHE A 448 4.69 1.41 0.14
N GLU A 449 5.95 1.06 -0.16
CA GLU A 449 7.02 1.04 0.83
C GLU A 449 7.45 2.43 1.31
N SER A 450 7.43 3.43 0.43
CA SER A 450 7.81 4.81 0.77
C SER A 450 6.62 5.71 1.16
N GLY A 451 5.41 5.41 0.72
CA GLY A 451 4.23 6.28 0.87
C GLY A 451 3.08 5.72 1.71
N ILE A 452 3.06 4.41 1.96
CA ILE A 452 2.00 3.73 2.74
C ILE A 452 2.56 3.13 4.03
N LEU A 453 3.67 2.37 3.98
CA LEU A 453 4.30 1.80 5.16
C LEU A 453 4.61 2.84 6.26
N PRO A 454 5.11 4.05 5.96
CA PRO A 454 5.41 5.06 6.98
C PRO A 454 4.18 5.67 7.66
N LEU A 455 2.97 5.39 7.17
CA LEU A 455 1.75 5.76 7.87
C LEU A 455 1.52 4.87 9.10
N GLU A 456 2.29 3.79 9.29
CA GLU A 456 2.28 2.89 10.46
C GLU A 456 0.86 2.50 10.89
N ARG A 457 0.00 2.17 9.92
CA ARG A 457 -1.43 1.84 10.14
C ARG A 457 -2.20 2.92 10.91
N TYR A 458 -1.83 4.19 10.76
CA TYR A 458 -2.64 5.32 11.23
C TYR A 458 -4.07 5.16 10.71
N THR A 459 -5.03 5.13 11.63
CA THR A 459 -6.40 4.73 11.31
C THR A 459 -7.05 5.73 10.35
N VAL A 460 -7.51 5.23 9.20
CA VAL A 460 -8.27 6.00 8.21
C VAL A 460 -9.67 5.39 8.06
N LYS A 461 -10.67 6.22 7.78
CA LYS A 461 -12.03 5.80 7.48
C LYS A 461 -12.13 5.09 6.14
N GLY A 462 -11.36 5.54 5.15
CA GLY A 462 -11.35 5.00 3.80
C GLY A 462 -10.36 5.71 2.88
N VAL A 463 -10.39 5.30 1.62
CA VAL A 463 -9.44 5.75 0.58
C VAL A 463 -10.19 6.39 -0.59
N THR A 464 -9.62 7.47 -1.13
CA THR A 464 -9.94 7.94 -2.47
C THR A 464 -8.76 7.75 -3.43
N TRP A 465 -9.05 7.29 -4.65
CA TRP A 465 -8.05 6.84 -5.60
C TRP A 465 -8.27 7.41 -7.00
N TYR A 466 -7.29 8.14 -7.54
CA TYR A 466 -7.35 8.64 -8.93
C TYR A 466 -6.10 8.24 -9.70
N GLN A 467 -6.21 7.11 -10.41
CA GLN A 467 -5.15 6.50 -11.20
C GLN A 467 -5.71 5.61 -12.30
N GLY A 468 -4.89 5.38 -13.34
CA GLY A 468 -5.15 4.40 -14.38
C GLY A 468 -4.46 4.74 -15.70
N GLU A 469 -4.11 6.01 -15.92
CA GLU A 469 -3.53 6.48 -17.19
C GLU A 469 -2.19 5.80 -17.53
N SER A 470 -1.44 5.38 -16.50
CA SER A 470 -0.18 4.63 -16.62
C SER A 470 -0.35 3.12 -16.81
N ASN A 471 -1.59 2.62 -16.79
CA ASN A 471 -1.90 1.18 -16.94
C ASN A 471 -2.87 0.92 -18.10
N ALA A 472 -3.49 1.96 -18.66
CA ALA A 472 -4.55 1.86 -19.68
C ALA A 472 -4.18 1.17 -21.00
N HIS A 473 -2.91 0.82 -21.20
CA HIS A 473 -2.45 0.03 -22.35
C HIS A 473 -2.72 -1.48 -22.21
N ASN A 474 -2.86 -1.99 -20.99
CA ASN A 474 -3.02 -3.42 -20.68
C ASN A 474 -4.13 -3.60 -19.64
N ILE A 475 -5.36 -3.83 -20.11
CA ILE A 475 -6.55 -3.84 -19.25
C ILE A 475 -6.57 -5.07 -18.35
N GLU A 476 -6.10 -6.22 -18.85
CA GLU A 476 -6.08 -7.50 -18.15
C GLU A 476 -5.13 -7.46 -16.94
N ALA A 477 -3.94 -6.87 -17.13
CA ALA A 477 -3.01 -6.63 -16.05
C ALA A 477 -3.59 -5.66 -15.02
N HIS A 478 -4.20 -4.54 -15.47
CA HIS A 478 -4.80 -3.57 -14.56
C HIS A 478 -5.96 -4.14 -13.74
N GLU A 479 -6.85 -4.95 -14.34
CA GLU A 479 -7.95 -5.57 -13.60
C GLU A 479 -7.45 -6.50 -12.47
N THR A 480 -6.34 -7.18 -12.71
CA THR A 480 -5.66 -7.97 -11.68
C THR A 480 -5.07 -7.04 -10.62
N LEU A 481 -4.28 -6.05 -11.03
CA LEU A 481 -3.57 -5.14 -10.13
C LEU A 481 -4.52 -4.31 -9.26
N PHE A 482 -5.64 -3.83 -9.78
CA PHE A 482 -6.57 -3.01 -9.00
C PHE A 482 -7.23 -3.81 -7.88
N LYS A 483 -7.57 -5.09 -8.12
CA LYS A 483 -8.04 -5.99 -7.06
C LYS A 483 -6.96 -6.22 -6.01
N LEU A 484 -5.72 -6.49 -6.45
CA LEU A 484 -4.58 -6.67 -5.55
C LEU A 484 -4.28 -5.41 -4.73
N LEU A 485 -4.41 -4.21 -5.30
CA LEU A 485 -4.24 -2.93 -4.59
C LEU A 485 -5.25 -2.80 -3.45
N VAL A 486 -6.54 -3.00 -3.75
CA VAL A 486 -7.60 -2.88 -2.74
C VAL A 486 -7.42 -3.93 -1.64
N ASP A 487 -7.13 -5.18 -2.00
CA ASP A 487 -6.87 -6.27 -1.04
C ASP A 487 -5.66 -5.96 -0.15
N SER A 488 -4.55 -5.55 -0.77
CA SER A 488 -3.29 -5.19 -0.10
C SER A 488 -3.50 -4.12 0.97
N TRP A 489 -4.21 -3.05 0.63
CA TRP A 489 -4.45 -1.95 1.58
C TRP A 489 -5.45 -2.35 2.66
N ARG A 490 -6.51 -3.07 2.32
CA ARG A 490 -7.45 -3.61 3.32
C ARG A 490 -6.76 -4.53 4.33
N GLN A 491 -5.82 -5.35 3.88
CA GLN A 491 -4.99 -6.18 4.76
C GLN A 491 -4.05 -5.33 5.62
N TYR A 492 -3.37 -4.33 5.02
CA TYR A 492 -2.44 -3.46 5.75
C TYR A 492 -3.11 -2.72 6.93
N TRP A 493 -4.32 -2.20 6.73
CA TRP A 493 -5.12 -1.55 7.79
C TRP A 493 -5.99 -2.51 8.61
N ASN A 494 -5.95 -3.82 8.34
CA ASN A 494 -6.82 -4.81 8.95
C ASN A 494 -8.32 -4.42 8.90
N ASN A 495 -8.76 -3.96 7.73
CA ASN A 495 -10.13 -3.53 7.49
C ASN A 495 -10.61 -4.06 6.13
N VAL A 496 -11.14 -5.28 6.12
CA VAL A 496 -11.66 -5.95 4.91
C VAL A 496 -12.82 -5.21 4.23
N SER A 497 -13.49 -4.32 4.96
CA SER A 497 -14.61 -3.52 4.45
C SER A 497 -14.23 -2.05 4.24
N MET A 498 -12.93 -1.71 4.23
CA MET A 498 -12.48 -0.33 4.05
C MET A 498 -13.07 0.25 2.75
N PRO A 499 -13.82 1.36 2.82
CA PRO A 499 -14.32 2.07 1.65
C PRO A 499 -13.17 2.47 0.73
N PHE A 500 -13.32 2.17 -0.56
CA PHE A 500 -12.34 2.51 -1.58
C PHE A 500 -13.03 3.16 -2.77
N TYR A 501 -13.02 4.49 -2.82
CA TYR A 501 -13.70 5.26 -3.85
C TYR A 501 -12.71 5.73 -4.92
N PHE A 502 -12.97 5.43 -6.17
CA PHE A 502 -12.03 5.73 -7.26
C PHE A 502 -12.65 6.53 -8.38
N VAL A 503 -11.83 7.07 -9.27
CA VAL A 503 -12.27 7.90 -10.39
C VAL A 503 -12.18 7.11 -11.70
N GLN A 504 -13.28 7.02 -12.44
CA GLN A 504 -13.25 6.59 -13.84
C GLN A 504 -12.45 7.62 -14.64
N LEU A 505 -11.50 7.19 -15.46
CA LEU A 505 -10.65 8.10 -16.22
C LEU A 505 -11.48 9.10 -17.03
N SER A 506 -10.95 10.31 -17.12
CA SER A 506 -11.59 11.39 -17.85
C SER A 506 -11.49 11.15 -19.37
N SER A 507 -12.23 11.92 -20.17
CA SER A 507 -12.14 11.86 -21.64
C SER A 507 -10.79 12.37 -22.14
N LEU A 508 -10.15 11.64 -23.05
CA LEU A 508 -8.87 12.02 -23.68
C LEU A 508 -8.72 11.25 -25.01
N ASN A 509 -8.12 11.85 -26.05
CA ASN A 509 -7.89 11.19 -27.33
C ASN A 509 -6.78 10.12 -27.29
N ARG A 510 -7.01 9.02 -26.56
CA ARG A 510 -6.14 7.83 -26.51
C ARG A 510 -6.93 6.57 -26.90
N PRO A 511 -6.51 5.78 -27.89
CA PRO A 511 -7.31 4.67 -28.42
C PRO A 511 -7.82 3.66 -27.38
N SER A 512 -7.05 3.37 -26.32
CA SER A 512 -7.42 2.37 -25.31
C SER A 512 -8.47 2.83 -24.28
N TRP A 513 -8.86 4.12 -24.28
CA TRP A 513 -9.67 4.71 -23.21
C TRP A 513 -11.07 4.12 -23.05
N THR A 514 -11.70 3.68 -24.14
CA THR A 514 -13.08 3.18 -24.11
C THR A 514 -13.18 1.88 -23.32
N TRP A 515 -12.33 0.92 -23.66
CA TRP A 515 -12.20 -0.36 -22.95
C TRP A 515 -11.75 -0.20 -21.51
N PHE A 516 -10.79 0.68 -21.25
CA PHE A 516 -10.30 0.91 -19.89
C PHE A 516 -11.36 1.53 -18.97
N ARG A 517 -12.14 2.50 -19.46
CA ARG A 517 -13.23 3.07 -18.66
C ARG A 517 -14.32 2.05 -18.37
N ASP A 518 -14.69 1.20 -19.32
CA ASP A 518 -15.63 0.11 -19.04
C ASP A 518 -15.05 -0.91 -18.05
N SER A 519 -13.74 -1.19 -18.09
CA SER A 519 -13.11 -2.07 -17.09
C SER A 519 -13.20 -1.47 -15.68
N GLN A 520 -12.94 -0.18 -15.52
CA GLN A 520 -13.13 0.54 -14.26
C GLN A 520 -14.58 0.44 -13.74
N ARG A 521 -15.57 0.59 -14.63
CA ARG A 521 -16.99 0.40 -14.28
C ARG A 521 -17.27 -1.02 -13.80
N ARG A 522 -16.76 -2.04 -14.49
CA ARG A 522 -16.94 -3.45 -14.10
C ARG A 522 -16.24 -3.77 -12.79
N LEU A 523 -15.05 -3.22 -12.55
CA LEU A 523 -14.31 -3.42 -11.30
C LEU A 523 -15.10 -2.91 -10.08
N MET A 524 -15.82 -1.79 -10.20
CA MET A 524 -16.72 -1.32 -9.13
C MET A 524 -17.77 -2.37 -8.74
N GLN A 525 -18.31 -3.11 -9.70
CA GLN A 525 -19.31 -4.16 -9.43
C GLN A 525 -18.69 -5.43 -8.84
N GLN A 526 -17.39 -5.66 -9.08
CA GLN A 526 -16.68 -6.87 -8.64
C GLN A 526 -16.00 -6.72 -7.27
N ILE A 527 -15.76 -5.49 -6.82
CA ILE A 527 -15.05 -5.21 -5.58
C ILE A 527 -16.04 -4.58 -4.57
N PRO A 528 -16.40 -5.29 -3.48
CA PRO A 528 -17.31 -4.76 -2.48
C PRO A 528 -16.78 -3.49 -1.81
N ASN A 529 -17.68 -2.65 -1.27
CA ASN A 529 -17.35 -1.39 -0.59
C ASN A 529 -16.49 -0.45 -1.46
N THR A 530 -16.80 -0.40 -2.76
CA THR A 530 -16.18 0.54 -3.71
C THR A 530 -17.25 1.37 -4.40
N GLY A 531 -16.83 2.52 -4.91
CA GLY A 531 -17.68 3.45 -5.63
C GLY A 531 -16.84 4.24 -6.63
N MET A 532 -17.45 4.64 -7.74
CA MET A 532 -16.74 5.23 -8.87
C MET A 532 -17.29 6.62 -9.20
N ALA A 533 -16.44 7.64 -9.09
CA ALA A 533 -16.73 8.97 -9.61
C ALA A 533 -16.47 8.98 -11.12
N VAL A 534 -17.52 9.21 -11.91
CA VAL A 534 -17.38 9.42 -13.37
C VAL A 534 -16.76 10.80 -13.61
N SER A 535 -15.77 10.89 -14.51
CA SER A 535 -15.09 12.16 -14.84
C SER A 535 -14.98 12.45 -16.35
N SER A 536 -15.60 11.62 -17.20
CA SER A 536 -15.51 11.72 -18.65
C SER A 536 -16.10 12.99 -19.24
N ASP A 537 -17.07 13.60 -18.56
CA ASP A 537 -17.71 14.87 -18.94
C ASP A 537 -16.80 16.09 -18.74
N LEU A 538 -15.73 15.96 -17.95
CA LEU A 538 -14.80 17.03 -17.60
C LEU A 538 -13.45 16.89 -18.29
N GLY A 539 -13.34 16.02 -19.29
CA GLY A 539 -12.08 15.74 -19.96
C GLY A 539 -11.66 16.79 -20.98
N ASP A 540 -10.42 16.67 -21.42
CA ASP A 540 -9.80 17.51 -22.43
C ASP A 540 -9.21 16.60 -23.51
N SER A 541 -9.43 16.93 -24.78
CA SER A 541 -9.03 16.07 -25.90
C SER A 541 -7.52 15.99 -26.08
N LEU A 542 -6.77 17.00 -25.60
CA LEU A 542 -5.33 17.14 -25.78
C LEU A 542 -4.56 17.08 -24.45
N ASN A 543 -5.23 17.38 -23.34
CA ASN A 543 -4.61 17.43 -22.03
C ASN A 543 -5.11 16.31 -21.10
N VAL A 544 -4.19 15.47 -20.62
CA VAL A 544 -4.49 14.40 -19.65
C VAL A 544 -4.85 14.94 -18.26
N HIS A 545 -4.60 16.22 -17.99
CA HIS A 545 -4.88 16.91 -16.72
C HIS A 545 -5.97 17.97 -16.87
N PRO A 546 -7.25 17.59 -16.97
CA PRO A 546 -8.34 18.55 -17.03
C PRO A 546 -8.41 19.41 -15.76
N ILE A 547 -8.71 20.70 -15.92
CA ILE A 547 -8.60 21.70 -14.84
C ILE A 547 -9.83 21.78 -13.91
N HIS A 548 -10.95 21.15 -14.28
CA HIS A 548 -12.21 21.17 -13.51
C HIS A 548 -12.22 20.07 -12.42
N LYS A 549 -11.41 20.25 -11.37
CA LYS A 549 -11.25 19.25 -10.29
C LYS A 549 -12.33 19.25 -9.22
N GLN A 550 -13.07 20.35 -9.05
CA GLN A 550 -14.10 20.49 -8.02
C GLN A 550 -15.15 19.38 -8.08
N ALA A 551 -15.80 19.23 -9.23
CA ALA A 551 -16.83 18.22 -9.41
C ALA A 551 -16.33 16.79 -9.19
N ILE A 552 -15.06 16.50 -9.48
CA ILE A 552 -14.47 15.16 -9.24
C ILE A 552 -14.32 14.89 -7.73
N GLY A 553 -13.77 15.84 -6.98
CA GLY A 553 -13.65 15.71 -5.52
C GLY A 553 -15.01 15.62 -4.83
N GLU A 554 -15.98 16.41 -5.26
CA GLU A 554 -17.36 16.36 -4.75
C GLU A 554 -18.06 15.04 -5.09
N ARG A 555 -17.86 14.47 -6.29
CA ARG A 555 -18.39 13.14 -6.65
C ARG A 555 -17.83 12.02 -5.78
N LEU A 556 -16.53 12.07 -5.43
CA LEU A 556 -15.95 11.15 -4.46
C LEU A 556 -16.55 11.35 -3.05
N ALA A 557 -16.80 12.59 -2.65
CA ALA A 557 -17.39 12.88 -1.35
C ALA A 557 -18.86 12.43 -1.28
N ARG A 558 -19.61 12.49 -2.39
CA ARG A 558 -20.96 11.95 -2.46
C ARG A 558 -21.00 10.45 -2.18
N TRP A 559 -20.06 9.68 -2.74
CA TRP A 559 -19.90 8.26 -2.41
C TRP A 559 -19.65 8.04 -0.92
N ALA A 560 -18.72 8.78 -0.32
CA ALA A 560 -18.46 8.68 1.11
C ALA A 560 -19.70 9.05 1.95
N LEU A 561 -20.37 10.16 1.63
CA LEU A 561 -21.55 10.61 2.37
C LEU A 561 -22.71 9.61 2.28
N ALA A 562 -22.99 9.06 1.10
CA ALA A 562 -24.07 8.10 0.90
C ALA A 562 -23.75 6.74 1.51
N ASP A 563 -22.62 6.11 1.13
CA ASP A 563 -22.36 4.71 1.47
C ASP A 563 -21.69 4.54 2.83
N THR A 564 -20.77 5.45 3.19
CA THR A 564 -20.04 5.36 4.46
C THR A 564 -20.76 6.05 5.61
N TYR A 565 -21.47 7.15 5.34
CA TYR A 565 -22.16 7.94 6.38
C TYR A 565 -23.69 7.92 6.27
N HIS A 566 -24.24 7.14 5.33
CA HIS A 566 -25.69 6.92 5.18
C HIS A 566 -26.50 8.22 5.09
N ARG A 567 -25.93 9.24 4.44
CA ARG A 567 -26.62 10.50 4.16
C ARG A 567 -27.56 10.29 2.95
N PRO A 568 -28.77 10.89 2.97
CA PRO A 568 -29.75 10.69 1.93
C PRO A 568 -29.44 11.56 0.69
N LEU A 569 -28.42 11.19 -0.06
CA LEU A 569 -28.08 11.82 -1.34
C LEU A 569 -27.67 10.77 -2.38
N MET A 570 -27.75 11.14 -3.65
CA MET A 570 -27.34 10.27 -4.75
C MET A 570 -25.81 10.27 -4.91
N PRO A 571 -25.12 9.10 -4.80
CA PRO A 571 -23.66 9.04 -4.88
C PRO A 571 -23.12 9.20 -6.30
N CYS A 572 -23.84 8.70 -7.32
CA CYS A 572 -23.34 8.62 -8.69
C CYS A 572 -24.41 8.90 -9.74
N GLY A 573 -23.99 8.99 -11.00
CA GLY A 573 -24.88 9.11 -12.16
C GLY A 573 -25.46 7.76 -12.59
N PRO A 574 -26.23 7.72 -13.69
CA PRO A 574 -26.83 6.49 -14.18
C PRO A 574 -25.77 5.40 -14.46
N LEU A 575 -25.96 4.23 -13.85
CA LEU A 575 -25.09 3.06 -14.05
C LEU A 575 -25.81 2.01 -14.87
N PHE A 576 -25.20 1.56 -15.98
CA PHE A 576 -25.81 0.55 -16.84
C PHE A 576 -26.19 -0.70 -16.03
N LYS A 577 -27.49 -1.02 -16.07
CA LYS A 577 -28.04 -2.22 -15.45
C LYS A 577 -28.16 -3.32 -16.49
N CYS A 578 -28.89 -3.04 -17.57
CA CYS A 578 -29.05 -3.94 -18.70
C CYS A 578 -29.79 -3.27 -19.88
N ALA A 579 -29.86 -3.99 -21.00
CA ALA A 579 -30.66 -3.61 -22.15
C ALA A 579 -31.41 -4.81 -22.74
N TRP A 580 -32.59 -4.57 -23.30
CA TRP A 580 -33.39 -5.60 -23.97
C TRP A 580 -34.06 -5.04 -25.23
N ARG A 581 -34.40 -5.93 -26.16
CA ARG A 581 -35.18 -5.58 -27.35
C ARG A 581 -36.64 -5.36 -26.98
N GLU A 582 -37.19 -4.24 -27.42
CA GLU A 582 -38.64 -4.02 -27.46
C GLU A 582 -39.20 -4.47 -28.81
N ALA A 583 -40.51 -4.25 -29.04
CA ALA A 583 -41.14 -4.55 -30.32
C ALA A 583 -40.37 -3.91 -31.50
N GLY A 584 -40.06 -4.72 -32.52
CA GLY A 584 -39.28 -4.32 -33.68
C GLY A 584 -37.75 -4.34 -33.42
N SER A 585 -37.08 -3.26 -33.82
CA SER A 585 -35.63 -3.06 -33.69
C SER A 585 -35.25 -2.08 -32.57
N LYS A 586 -36.20 -1.71 -31.71
CA LYS A 586 -35.95 -0.80 -30.58
C LYS A 586 -35.25 -1.53 -29.44
N VAL A 587 -34.37 -0.82 -28.74
CA VAL A 587 -33.69 -1.32 -27.54
C VAL A 587 -34.04 -0.41 -26.37
N ALA A 588 -34.58 -0.98 -25.30
CA ALA A 588 -34.70 -0.28 -24.03
C ALA A 588 -33.43 -0.51 -23.20
N VAL A 589 -32.85 0.57 -22.69
CA VAL A 589 -31.72 0.54 -21.78
C VAL A 589 -32.17 1.02 -20.41
N SER A 590 -31.85 0.25 -19.38
CA SER A 590 -32.13 0.59 -17.99
C SER A 590 -30.86 0.83 -17.20
N PHE A 591 -31.00 1.64 -16.16
CA PHE A 591 -29.91 2.10 -15.32
C PHE A 591 -30.27 1.93 -13.85
N ASN A 592 -29.28 1.63 -13.02
CA ASN A 592 -29.36 1.95 -11.59
C ASN A 592 -29.17 3.45 -11.39
N ASP A 593 -29.65 4.00 -10.27
CA ASP A 593 -29.46 5.41 -9.90
C ASP A 593 -30.07 6.42 -10.90
N ALA A 594 -31.19 6.00 -11.51
CA ALA A 594 -31.87 6.68 -12.62
C ALA A 594 -33.26 7.22 -12.25
N ASN A 595 -33.44 7.70 -11.01
CA ASN A 595 -34.71 8.25 -10.51
C ASN A 595 -35.32 9.31 -11.45
N LYS A 596 -34.47 10.06 -12.16
CA LYS A 596 -34.82 10.94 -13.28
C LYS A 596 -33.64 10.97 -14.24
N LEU A 597 -33.88 10.82 -15.53
CA LEU A 597 -32.86 10.96 -16.58
C LEU A 597 -33.05 12.28 -17.32
N SER A 598 -31.93 12.92 -17.68
CA SER A 598 -31.90 14.12 -18.52
C SER A 598 -30.55 14.24 -19.23
N THR A 599 -30.32 15.36 -19.93
CA THR A 599 -29.03 15.68 -20.54
C THR A 599 -28.37 16.86 -19.84
N SER A 600 -27.03 16.85 -19.78
CA SER A 600 -26.24 17.90 -19.13
C SER A 600 -26.33 19.26 -19.84
N ASP A 601 -26.71 19.28 -21.11
CA ASP A 601 -26.72 20.46 -21.98
C ASP A 601 -28.11 20.77 -22.57
N GLY A 602 -29.16 20.05 -22.17
CA GLY A 602 -30.52 20.22 -22.68
C GLY A 602 -30.72 19.81 -24.14
N LYS A 603 -29.71 19.23 -24.79
CA LYS A 603 -29.80 18.70 -26.16
C LYS A 603 -30.35 17.27 -26.17
N PRO A 604 -30.71 16.72 -27.35
CA PRO A 604 -31.02 15.29 -27.46
C PRO A 604 -29.90 14.42 -26.90
N VAL A 605 -30.28 13.22 -26.44
CA VAL A 605 -29.32 12.28 -25.87
C VAL A 605 -28.34 11.83 -26.95
N ASP A 606 -27.05 11.96 -26.66
CA ASP A 606 -25.96 11.60 -27.58
C ASP A 606 -25.02 10.55 -26.95
N GLY A 607 -24.29 9.84 -27.80
CA GLY A 607 -23.24 8.90 -27.41
C GLY A 607 -23.67 7.44 -27.32
N PHE A 608 -24.90 7.08 -27.72
CA PHE A 608 -25.34 5.69 -27.82
C PHE A 608 -25.04 5.09 -29.20
N GLU A 609 -24.56 3.85 -29.18
CA GLU A 609 -24.42 3.03 -30.38
C GLU A 609 -24.97 1.63 -30.13
N ILE A 610 -25.58 1.03 -31.14
CA ILE A 610 -26.10 -0.35 -31.11
C ILE A 610 -25.52 -1.18 -32.26
N ALA A 611 -25.47 -2.50 -32.10
CA ALA A 611 -24.97 -3.43 -33.09
C ALA A 611 -25.73 -4.77 -33.07
N GLN A 612 -25.83 -5.44 -34.22
CA GLN A 612 -26.24 -6.85 -34.31
C GLN A 612 -25.05 -7.79 -34.10
N TYR A 613 -23.91 -7.44 -34.70
CA TYR A 613 -22.66 -8.21 -34.58
C TYR A 613 -21.65 -7.40 -33.79
N ASP A 614 -20.93 -8.06 -32.88
CA ASP A 614 -19.86 -7.38 -32.16
C ASP A 614 -18.82 -6.83 -33.15
N GLY A 615 -18.35 -5.60 -32.89
CA GLY A 615 -17.45 -4.86 -33.77
C GLY A 615 -18.13 -3.95 -34.79
N LEU A 616 -19.41 -4.14 -35.12
CA LEU A 616 -20.12 -3.34 -36.14
C LEU A 616 -21.23 -2.46 -35.52
N PHE A 617 -20.80 -1.42 -34.81
CA PHE A 617 -21.68 -0.49 -34.10
C PHE A 617 -22.08 0.70 -34.98
N TYR A 618 -23.34 1.13 -34.83
CA TYR A 618 -23.88 2.33 -35.48
C TYR A 618 -24.47 3.26 -34.44
N PRO A 619 -24.39 4.60 -34.65
CA PRO A 619 -25.11 5.57 -33.84
C PRO A 619 -26.60 5.23 -33.75
N ALA A 620 -27.16 5.40 -32.55
CA ALA A 620 -28.57 5.20 -32.28
C ALA A 620 -29.23 6.53 -31.93
N HIS A 621 -30.41 6.79 -32.48
CA HIS A 621 -31.30 7.81 -31.95
C HIS A 621 -31.76 7.36 -30.56
N ALA A 622 -31.65 8.24 -29.55
CA ALA A 622 -31.93 7.93 -28.17
C ALA A 622 -33.02 8.86 -27.60
N GLU A 623 -34.06 8.26 -27.02
CA GLU A 623 -35.19 8.97 -26.40
C GLU A 623 -35.33 8.56 -24.93
N ILE A 624 -35.41 9.51 -24.00
CA ILE A 624 -35.68 9.22 -22.58
C ILE A 624 -37.17 8.99 -22.39
N LYS A 625 -37.54 7.81 -21.89
CA LYS A 625 -38.92 7.47 -21.48
C LYS A 625 -38.95 7.02 -20.03
N GLY A 626 -39.32 7.95 -19.13
CA GLY A 626 -39.28 7.70 -17.69
C GLY A 626 -37.84 7.45 -17.23
N GLN A 627 -37.57 6.22 -16.76
CA GLN A 627 -36.24 5.78 -16.30
C GLN A 627 -35.48 4.95 -17.36
N LEU A 628 -36.03 4.84 -18.58
CA LEU A 628 -35.43 4.11 -19.68
C LEU A 628 -34.89 5.07 -20.74
N VAL A 629 -33.88 4.60 -21.47
CA VAL A 629 -33.48 5.20 -22.75
C VAL A 629 -33.85 4.22 -23.85
N ILE A 630 -34.71 4.65 -24.76
CA ILE A 630 -35.14 3.88 -25.92
C ILE A 630 -34.26 4.24 -27.11
N LEU A 631 -33.61 3.24 -27.68
CA LEU A 631 -32.65 3.37 -28.78
C LEU A 631 -33.22 2.78 -30.07
N GLN A 632 -32.92 3.42 -31.19
CA GLN A 632 -33.24 2.92 -32.52
C GLN A 632 -32.15 3.32 -33.53
N SER A 633 -31.86 2.43 -34.47
CA SER A 633 -30.98 2.74 -35.62
C SER A 633 -31.52 2.04 -36.87
N ASP A 634 -31.69 2.78 -37.96
CA ASP A 634 -32.19 2.22 -39.22
C ASP A 634 -31.19 1.23 -39.86
N LYS A 635 -29.94 1.24 -39.39
CA LYS A 635 -28.87 0.34 -39.83
C LYS A 635 -28.82 -0.98 -39.06
N VAL A 636 -29.58 -1.13 -37.97
CA VAL A 636 -29.53 -2.31 -37.09
C VAL A 636 -30.92 -2.90 -36.90
N ARG A 637 -31.20 -4.00 -37.60
CA ARG A 637 -32.51 -4.68 -37.55
C ARG A 637 -32.68 -5.56 -36.31
N GLU A 638 -31.62 -6.23 -35.89
CA GLU A 638 -31.62 -7.12 -34.72
C GLU A 638 -30.52 -6.72 -33.74
N PRO A 639 -30.74 -5.70 -32.90
CA PRO A 639 -29.74 -5.26 -31.95
C PRO A 639 -29.42 -6.35 -30.92
N ARG A 640 -28.14 -6.67 -30.77
CA ARG A 640 -27.60 -7.63 -29.79
C ARG A 640 -26.58 -7.00 -28.83
N PHE A 641 -26.07 -5.83 -29.17
CA PHE A 641 -25.10 -5.09 -28.35
C PHE A 641 -25.47 -3.61 -28.29
N VAL A 642 -25.13 -3.00 -27.16
CA VAL A 642 -25.28 -1.56 -26.91
C VAL A 642 -24.01 -1.04 -26.23
N ARG A 643 -23.64 0.19 -26.53
CA ARG A 643 -22.58 0.91 -25.81
C ARG A 643 -22.92 2.39 -25.70
N TYR A 644 -22.37 3.05 -24.69
CA TYR A 644 -22.58 4.46 -24.40
C TYR A 644 -21.26 5.16 -24.07
N GLY A 645 -21.07 6.36 -24.61
CA GLY A 645 -19.85 7.14 -24.41
C GLY A 645 -18.59 6.44 -24.92
N TRP A 646 -18.73 5.57 -25.92
CA TRP A 646 -17.66 4.68 -26.43
C TRP A 646 -16.73 5.39 -27.42
N GLN A 647 -16.21 6.55 -27.01
CA GLN A 647 -15.20 7.32 -27.74
C GLN A 647 -14.09 7.71 -26.77
N PRO A 648 -12.80 7.71 -27.17
CA PRO A 648 -11.70 8.16 -26.30
C PRO A 648 -11.96 9.51 -25.64
N TYR A 649 -12.30 10.51 -26.45
CA TYR A 649 -12.88 11.76 -26.01
C TYR A 649 -14.36 11.77 -26.40
N THR A 650 -15.25 11.73 -25.40
CA THR A 650 -16.70 11.65 -25.64
C THR A 650 -17.42 12.92 -25.22
N ARG A 651 -18.48 13.25 -25.96
CA ARG A 651 -19.44 14.32 -25.63
C ARG A 651 -20.79 13.78 -25.14
N ALA A 652 -20.84 12.50 -24.79
CA ALA A 652 -22.05 11.87 -24.29
C ALA A 652 -22.59 12.63 -23.06
N ASN A 653 -23.89 12.91 -23.05
CA ASN A 653 -24.50 13.95 -22.22
C ASN A 653 -25.56 13.44 -21.23
N LEU A 654 -25.81 12.13 -21.14
CA LEU A 654 -26.78 11.54 -20.22
C LEU A 654 -26.36 11.76 -18.76
N VAL A 655 -27.27 12.33 -17.98
CA VAL A 655 -27.13 12.56 -16.52
C VAL A 655 -28.40 12.10 -15.80
N ASN A 656 -28.31 11.94 -14.47
CA ASN A 656 -29.50 11.81 -13.63
C ASN A 656 -30.04 13.18 -13.15
N GLY A 657 -31.10 13.14 -12.34
CA GLY A 657 -31.74 14.33 -11.77
C GLY A 657 -30.83 15.23 -10.92
N ASP A 658 -29.72 14.70 -10.41
CA ASP A 658 -28.68 15.45 -9.67
C ASP A 658 -27.61 16.05 -10.59
N GLY A 659 -27.74 15.87 -11.91
CA GLY A 659 -26.75 16.30 -12.90
C GLY A 659 -25.48 15.43 -12.92
N LEU A 660 -25.51 14.23 -12.33
CA LEU A 660 -24.36 13.33 -12.30
C LEU A 660 -24.29 12.50 -13.60
N PRO A 661 -23.13 12.42 -14.27
CA PRO A 661 -23.00 11.82 -15.59
C PRO A 661 -23.05 10.29 -15.55
N ALA A 662 -23.67 9.72 -16.57
CA ALA A 662 -23.66 8.28 -16.81
C ALA A 662 -22.25 7.79 -17.16
N SER A 663 -21.90 6.60 -16.68
CA SER A 663 -20.60 5.99 -16.94
C SER A 663 -20.50 5.40 -18.36
N THR A 664 -19.30 5.40 -18.96
CA THR A 664 -19.04 4.63 -20.18
C THR A 664 -19.29 3.14 -19.95
N PHE A 665 -20.04 2.51 -20.84
CA PHE A 665 -20.32 1.08 -20.75
C PHE A 665 -20.45 0.41 -22.11
N ARG A 666 -20.32 -0.90 -22.11
CA ARG A 666 -20.80 -1.81 -23.15
C ARG A 666 -21.62 -2.95 -22.52
N GLY A 667 -22.65 -3.41 -23.22
CA GLY A 667 -23.49 -4.50 -22.76
C GLY A 667 -24.16 -5.27 -23.91
N GLU A 668 -24.68 -6.45 -23.57
CA GLU A 668 -25.53 -7.25 -24.45
C GLU A 668 -26.98 -6.81 -24.35
N VAL A 669 -27.72 -7.01 -25.44
CA VAL A 669 -29.16 -6.76 -25.53
C VAL A 669 -29.88 -8.11 -25.46
N THR A 670 -30.66 -8.32 -24.41
CA THR A 670 -31.46 -9.53 -24.20
C THR A 670 -32.81 -9.47 -24.94
N THR A 671 -33.53 -10.58 -24.98
CA THR A 671 -34.88 -10.65 -25.57
C THR A 671 -35.99 -10.33 -24.58
N GLN A 672 -35.69 -10.28 -23.29
CA GLN A 672 -36.64 -10.00 -22.23
C GLN A 672 -36.13 -8.89 -21.31
N PRO A 673 -37.02 -8.07 -20.74
CA PRO A 673 -36.65 -7.11 -19.70
C PRO A 673 -35.95 -7.81 -18.54
N CYS A 674 -35.07 -7.08 -17.88
CA CYS A 674 -34.40 -7.60 -16.70
C CYS A 674 -35.41 -7.75 -15.58
N ILE A 675 -35.63 -8.99 -15.17
CA ILE A 675 -36.40 -9.30 -13.97
C ILE A 675 -35.61 -8.70 -12.82
N SER A 676 -36.20 -7.76 -12.07
CA SER A 676 -35.65 -7.38 -10.78
C SER A 676 -35.62 -8.65 -9.93
N ARG A 677 -34.44 -9.16 -9.59
CA ARG A 677 -34.34 -9.92 -8.35
C ARG A 677 -34.75 -8.92 -7.28
N ARG A 678 -35.96 -9.09 -6.73
CA ARG A 678 -36.34 -8.43 -5.48
C ARG A 678 -35.35 -8.98 -4.46
N GLU A 679 -34.39 -8.16 -4.05
CA GLU A 679 -33.69 -8.34 -2.78
C GLU A 679 -34.54 -7.71 -1.68
#